data_AF-A0A2W4M0G8-F1
#
_entry.id   AF-A0A2W4M0G8-F1
#
_cell.length_a   1.000
_cell.length_b   1.000
_cell.length_c   1.000
_cell.angle_alpha   90.00
_cell.angle_beta   90.00
_cell.angle_gamma   90.00
#
_symmetry.space_group_name_H-M   'P 1'
#
loop_
_entity.id
_entity.type
_entity.pdbx_description
1 polymer ?
#
loop_
_entity_poly.entity_id
_entity_poly.type
_entity_poly.pdbx_seq_one_letter_code
_entity_poly.pdbx_strand_id
1 'polypeptide(L)'
;MIGHETLDRIRRETDIVALIGESLKLSKRGRSHVGLCPFHKEKTPSFHVNAERGFYHCFGCHESGDAIKFLQKLEGLDFVEAVRRLAERAGIEIVEQATEADRQQRLESRRRSDELYRLLDLAAAFYEQMLREHPLASHALRELERRALRPSSAVDAVADALQAFRVGYAPYGWDPLVRHLTQRGASLGAAERAGLVVAKRAGAGYYDRFRHRLMFAVLDAQGRVVAFSGRALDDPNATELAALGLEPPRPDAEKPAKYINSPESPVYRKREALFGIYQARQAIRSSDRAILVEGNFDVVSLHARGIKNVLAPLGTAFTVEQAQQIRRLTTDVVLLFDGDSAGRRAIRAAREVCQRAGLTARVAPLPDGVDPDELVRQKGSDAIERLVAAAQPLLEYLIDGVLDEGFQREDARGQAARVQEALELLRSEEDPTVRALAERHADRIAARLNIADARTFQALRAAVRRTLTPEGPLRDGSSAALAPSRARSRDRRHEIGLEILGAFLDFPELIEQAGDEVGMLLEGDTAVAYAALRQAHEAGGFLNAEDLLAKLPAPIHAFARARLAAPKHQRSEDAYTELSGNVRQLRALVLSREKMTVVEELERAKRTGNFEEQQALLGELFRKARRHKASASDERGQGGIQES
;
A
#
# COMPACT_ATOMS: atom_id res chain seq x y z
N MET A 1 1.98 -0.83 25.92
CA MET A 1 2.91 -1.03 24.79
C MET A 1 3.38 -2.48 24.85
N ILE A 2 3.48 -3.20 23.73
CA ILE A 2 4.05 -4.56 23.73
C ILE A 2 5.56 -4.41 23.93
N GLY A 3 6.12 -5.05 24.94
CA GLY A 3 7.55 -4.95 25.23
C GLY A 3 8.39 -5.53 24.09
N HIS A 4 9.56 -4.92 23.83
CA HIS A 4 10.51 -5.40 22.83
C HIS A 4 10.85 -6.89 23.02
N GLU A 5 11.08 -7.31 24.27
CA GLU A 5 11.37 -8.70 24.61
C GLU A 5 10.24 -9.67 24.21
N THR A 6 8.97 -9.25 24.33
CA THR A 6 7.81 -10.05 23.90
C THR A 6 7.73 -10.13 22.38
N LEU A 7 7.99 -9.02 21.66
CA LEU A 7 8.03 -9.01 20.20
C LEU A 7 9.12 -9.94 19.67
N ASP A 8 10.29 -9.91 20.29
CA ASP A 8 11.43 -10.73 19.90
C ASP A 8 11.18 -12.21 20.20
N ARG A 9 10.52 -12.51 21.33
CA ARG A 9 10.07 -13.88 21.64
C ARG A 9 9.10 -14.39 20.58
N ILE A 10 8.11 -13.57 20.19
CA ILE A 10 7.15 -13.93 19.13
C ILE A 10 7.85 -14.22 17.82
N ARG A 11 8.79 -13.38 17.39
CA ARG A 11 9.54 -13.59 16.14
C ARG A 11 10.36 -14.88 16.17
N ARG A 12 11.05 -15.18 17.28
CA ARG A 12 11.87 -16.40 17.41
C ARG A 12 11.04 -17.67 17.49
N GLU A 13 9.95 -17.66 18.23
CA GLU A 13 9.12 -18.85 18.45
C GLU A 13 8.14 -19.11 17.30
N THR A 14 7.96 -18.15 16.39
CA THR A 14 7.15 -18.36 15.19
C THR A 14 7.94 -19.16 14.16
N ASP A 15 7.50 -20.39 13.89
CA ASP A 15 7.92 -21.13 12.70
C ASP A 15 7.31 -20.49 11.45
N ILE A 16 8.10 -19.65 10.78
CA ILE A 16 7.66 -18.94 9.58
C ILE A 16 7.36 -19.88 8.41
N VAL A 17 8.01 -21.04 8.32
CA VAL A 17 7.75 -22.00 7.23
C VAL A 17 6.42 -22.69 7.45
N ALA A 18 6.12 -23.09 8.68
CA ALA A 18 4.82 -23.65 9.03
C ALA A 18 3.69 -22.62 8.82
N LEU A 19 3.87 -21.39 9.31
CA LEU A 19 2.92 -20.30 9.15
C LEU A 19 2.57 -20.04 7.68
N ILE A 20 3.59 -19.92 6.83
CA ILE A 20 3.39 -19.67 5.40
C ILE A 20 2.87 -20.92 4.69
N GLY A 21 3.31 -22.10 5.13
CA GLY A 21 2.92 -23.42 4.62
C GLY A 21 1.41 -23.72 4.72
N GLU A 22 0.70 -23.06 5.64
CA GLU A 22 -0.77 -23.15 5.73
C GLU A 22 -1.47 -22.54 4.52
N SER A 23 -0.88 -21.51 3.93
CA SER A 23 -1.45 -20.78 2.79
C SER A 23 -0.84 -21.22 1.46
N LEU A 24 0.37 -21.79 1.48
CA LEU A 24 1.18 -22.05 0.29
C LEU A 24 1.86 -23.40 0.35
N LYS A 25 1.92 -24.09 -0.79
CA LYS A 25 2.76 -25.28 -0.93
C LYS A 25 4.22 -24.86 -1.07
N LEU A 26 5.01 -25.14 -0.04
CA LEU A 26 6.45 -24.87 -0.01
C LEU A 26 7.26 -26.16 -0.23
N SER A 27 8.37 -26.06 -0.94
CA SER A 27 9.31 -27.16 -1.21
C SER A 27 10.71 -26.78 -0.73
N LYS A 28 11.39 -27.67 -0.01
CA LYS A 28 12.74 -27.40 0.51
C LYS A 28 13.77 -27.36 -0.62
N ARG A 29 14.58 -26.31 -0.67
CA ARG A 29 15.67 -26.10 -1.64
C ARG A 29 16.87 -25.47 -0.94
N GLY A 30 17.86 -26.30 -0.60
CA GLY A 30 19.01 -25.87 0.21
C GLY A 30 18.58 -25.45 1.63
N ARG A 31 19.03 -24.26 2.07
CA ARG A 31 18.67 -23.67 3.38
C ARG A 31 17.31 -22.95 3.38
N SER A 32 16.63 -22.87 2.24
CA SER A 32 15.36 -22.17 2.10
C SER A 32 14.24 -23.10 1.65
N HIS A 33 13.00 -22.64 1.77
CA HIS A 33 11.81 -23.24 1.20
C HIS A 33 11.28 -22.34 0.10
N VAL A 34 10.79 -22.93 -1.00
CA VAL A 34 10.39 -22.19 -2.20
C VAL A 34 8.96 -22.57 -2.59
N GLY A 35 8.16 -21.56 -2.94
CA GLY A 35 6.79 -21.72 -3.43
C GLY A 35 6.37 -20.58 -4.36
N LEU A 36 5.10 -20.62 -4.77
CA LEU A 36 4.48 -19.50 -5.49
C LEU A 36 4.18 -18.37 -4.50
N CYS A 37 4.43 -17.13 -4.91
CA CYS A 37 4.16 -15.96 -4.11
C CYS A 37 2.65 -15.74 -3.91
N PRO A 38 2.18 -15.46 -2.69
CA PRO A 38 0.78 -15.13 -2.43
C PRO A 38 0.43 -13.68 -2.79
N PHE A 39 1.44 -12.84 -3.03
CA PHE A 39 1.29 -11.39 -3.19
C PHE A 39 1.31 -10.92 -4.64
N HIS A 40 1.63 -11.80 -5.59
CA HIS A 40 1.54 -11.52 -7.02
C HIS A 40 1.31 -12.82 -7.79
N LYS A 41 0.76 -12.72 -9.00
CA LYS A 41 0.44 -13.89 -9.82
C LYS A 41 1.66 -14.31 -10.64
N GLU A 42 2.15 -15.51 -10.37
CA GLU A 42 3.26 -16.12 -11.12
C GLU A 42 3.02 -17.60 -11.41
N LYS A 43 3.75 -18.15 -12.39
CA LYS A 43 3.72 -19.59 -12.73
C LYS A 43 4.94 -20.34 -12.22
N THR A 44 6.04 -19.62 -12.00
CA THR A 44 7.31 -20.18 -11.54
C THR A 44 7.52 -19.80 -10.08
N PRO A 45 7.88 -20.73 -9.19
CA PRO A 45 8.13 -20.40 -7.79
C PRO A 45 9.26 -19.37 -7.63
N SER A 46 8.96 -18.18 -7.10
CA SER A 46 9.96 -17.16 -6.77
C SER A 46 9.93 -16.73 -5.30
N PHE A 47 9.04 -17.30 -4.50
CA PHE A 47 8.88 -16.97 -3.09
C PHE A 47 9.77 -17.84 -2.21
N HIS A 48 10.83 -17.25 -1.66
CA HIS A 48 11.79 -17.94 -0.81
C HIS A 48 11.53 -17.61 0.67
N VAL A 49 11.53 -18.64 1.51
CA VAL A 49 11.35 -18.56 2.96
C VAL A 49 12.52 -19.25 3.65
N ASN A 50 13.26 -18.52 4.46
CA ASN A 50 14.35 -19.05 5.26
C ASN A 50 13.88 -19.23 6.71
N ALA A 51 13.83 -20.49 7.17
CA ALA A 51 13.40 -20.83 8.53
C ALA A 51 14.34 -20.29 9.59
N GLU A 52 15.66 -20.46 9.38
CA GLU A 52 16.70 -20.08 10.33
C GLU A 52 16.76 -18.57 10.56
N ARG A 53 16.51 -17.78 9.50
CA ARG A 53 16.48 -16.31 9.56
C ARG A 53 15.10 -15.75 9.91
N GLY A 54 14.06 -16.57 9.97
CA GLY A 54 12.68 -16.12 10.19
C GLY A 54 12.20 -15.12 9.14
N PHE A 55 12.66 -15.25 7.88
CA PHE A 55 12.54 -14.21 6.85
C PHE A 55 12.11 -14.77 5.49
N TYR A 56 11.30 -14.02 4.75
CA TYR A 56 10.94 -14.34 3.37
C TYR A 56 11.31 -13.22 2.39
N HIS A 57 11.53 -13.59 1.13
CA HIS A 57 11.69 -12.66 0.02
C HIS A 57 11.16 -13.29 -1.27
N CYS A 58 10.42 -12.50 -2.04
CA CYS A 58 9.94 -12.85 -3.37
C CYS A 58 10.87 -12.30 -4.44
N PHE A 59 11.47 -13.16 -5.27
CA PHE A 59 12.32 -12.72 -6.39
C PHE A 59 11.54 -12.18 -7.58
N GLY A 60 10.22 -12.42 -7.67
CA GLY A 60 9.35 -11.87 -8.70
C GLY A 60 8.86 -10.44 -8.40
N CYS A 61 8.30 -10.21 -7.20
CA CYS A 61 7.72 -8.91 -6.83
C CYS A 61 8.50 -8.11 -5.77
N HIS A 62 9.63 -8.64 -5.28
CA HIS A 62 10.49 -8.02 -4.26
C HIS A 62 9.86 -7.80 -2.88
N GLU A 63 8.65 -8.32 -2.63
CA GLU A 63 8.06 -8.30 -1.29
C GLU A 63 8.86 -9.20 -0.34
N SER A 64 9.10 -8.71 0.88
CA SER A 64 9.95 -9.39 1.86
C SER A 64 9.60 -8.99 3.28
N GLY A 65 9.83 -9.87 4.25
CA GLY A 65 9.58 -9.57 5.66
C GLY A 65 9.72 -10.75 6.60
N ASP A 66 9.35 -10.51 7.86
CA ASP A 66 9.18 -11.54 8.88
C ASP A 66 7.73 -12.09 8.91
N ALA A 67 7.46 -12.97 9.86
CA ALA A 67 6.13 -13.56 10.07
C ALA A 67 5.05 -12.51 10.37
N ILE A 68 5.38 -11.42 11.08
CA ILE A 68 4.44 -10.35 11.40
C ILE A 68 4.03 -9.67 10.10
N LYS A 69 5.01 -9.23 9.30
CA LYS A 69 4.76 -8.56 8.03
C LYS A 69 4.02 -9.47 7.04
N PHE A 70 4.30 -10.77 7.05
CA PHE A 70 3.54 -11.75 6.26
C PHE A 70 2.04 -11.72 6.59
N LEU A 71 1.67 -11.79 7.88
CA LEU A 71 0.26 -11.73 8.29
C LEU A 71 -0.39 -10.38 8.02
N GLN A 72 0.33 -9.28 8.25
CA GLN A 72 -0.17 -7.94 7.92
C GLN A 72 -0.55 -7.85 6.45
N LYS A 73 0.28 -8.39 5.54
CA LYS A 73 0.03 -8.38 4.10
C LYS A 73 -1.05 -9.37 3.67
N LEU A 74 -0.92 -10.63 4.12
CA LEU A 74 -1.81 -11.70 3.71
C LEU A 74 -3.24 -11.47 4.21
N GLU A 75 -3.39 -11.06 5.47
CA GLU A 75 -4.69 -10.92 6.11
C GLU A 75 -5.17 -9.46 6.19
N GLY A 76 -4.30 -8.47 6.04
CA GLY A 76 -4.66 -7.05 6.12
C GLY A 76 -4.71 -6.51 7.55
N LEU A 77 -4.10 -7.23 8.49
CA LEU A 77 -4.04 -6.89 9.90
C LEU A 77 -3.13 -5.69 10.15
N ASP A 78 -3.45 -4.90 11.16
CA ASP A 78 -2.47 -3.95 11.71
C ASP A 78 -1.35 -4.67 12.47
N PHE A 79 -0.31 -3.93 12.87
CA PHE A 79 0.85 -4.52 13.54
C PHE A 79 0.46 -5.21 14.86
N VAL A 80 -0.40 -4.59 15.67
CA VAL A 80 -0.79 -5.11 16.99
C VAL A 80 -1.67 -6.35 16.83
N GLU A 81 -2.57 -6.34 15.85
CA GLU A 81 -3.41 -7.49 15.48
C GLU A 81 -2.56 -8.67 15.00
N ALA A 82 -1.60 -8.42 14.09
CA ALA A 82 -0.69 -9.46 13.59
C ALA A 82 0.17 -10.04 14.73
N VAL A 83 0.72 -9.19 15.60
CA VAL A 83 1.49 -9.61 16.77
C VAL A 83 0.64 -10.45 17.73
N ARG A 84 -0.59 -10.04 18.03
CA ARG A 84 -1.51 -10.80 18.89
C ARG A 84 -1.84 -12.16 18.31
N ARG A 85 -2.07 -12.23 17.00
CA ARG A 85 -2.38 -13.47 16.32
C ARG A 85 -1.20 -14.44 16.33
N LEU A 86 0.02 -13.95 16.15
CA LEU A 86 1.21 -14.79 16.28
C LEU A 86 1.46 -15.22 17.72
N ALA A 87 1.25 -14.33 18.69
CA ALA A 87 1.40 -14.66 20.10
C ALA A 87 0.43 -15.76 20.56
N GLU A 88 -0.84 -15.66 20.16
CA GLU A 88 -1.85 -16.70 20.42
C GLU A 88 -1.43 -18.04 19.84
N ARG A 89 -0.92 -18.05 18.59
CA ARG A 89 -0.44 -19.27 17.91
C ARG A 89 0.80 -19.87 18.58
N ALA A 90 1.70 -19.03 19.05
CA ALA A 90 2.92 -19.45 19.75
C ALA A 90 2.68 -19.77 21.24
N GLY A 91 1.47 -19.57 21.78
CA GLY A 91 1.20 -19.72 23.21
C GLY A 91 1.91 -18.68 24.09
N ILE A 92 2.31 -17.55 23.49
CA ILE A 92 3.02 -16.46 24.17
C ILE A 92 1.99 -15.52 24.78
N GLU A 93 1.94 -15.46 26.12
CA GLU A 93 1.19 -14.40 26.79
C GLU A 93 1.87 -13.05 26.57
N ILE A 94 1.13 -12.11 25.97
CA ILE A 94 1.56 -10.72 25.85
C ILE A 94 1.25 -10.02 27.18
N VAL A 95 2.29 -9.88 28.01
CA VAL A 95 2.21 -9.07 29.23
C VAL A 95 2.26 -7.60 28.82
N GLU A 96 1.09 -7.00 28.62
CA GLU A 96 1.00 -5.55 28.47
C GLU A 96 1.36 -4.92 29.82
N GLN A 97 2.28 -3.95 29.86
CA GLN A 97 2.46 -3.06 31.02
C GLN A 97 1.17 -2.28 31.23
N ALA A 98 0.25 -2.88 31.95
CA ALA A 98 -1.12 -2.46 32.09
C ALA A 98 -1.56 -2.78 33.50
N THR A 99 -2.13 -1.81 34.18
CA THR A 99 -2.72 -2.08 35.49
C THR A 99 -3.89 -3.06 35.36
N GLU A 100 -4.24 -3.77 36.43
CA GLU A 100 -5.44 -4.60 36.46
C GLU A 100 -6.70 -3.79 36.10
N ALA A 101 -6.72 -2.50 36.47
CA ALA A 101 -7.76 -1.55 36.06
C ALA A 101 -7.80 -1.35 34.52
N ASP A 102 -6.66 -1.21 33.85
CA ASP A 102 -6.58 -1.09 32.39
C ASP A 102 -7.00 -2.38 31.68
N ARG A 103 -6.71 -3.55 32.28
CA ARG A 103 -7.15 -4.85 31.78
C ARG A 103 -8.67 -4.97 31.87
N GLN A 104 -9.23 -4.65 33.04
CA GLN A 104 -10.67 -4.68 33.28
C GLN A 104 -11.43 -3.69 32.37
N GLN A 105 -10.93 -2.46 32.23
CA GLN A 105 -11.53 -1.46 31.34
C GLN A 105 -11.52 -1.92 29.88
N ARG A 106 -10.45 -2.57 29.41
CA ARG A 106 -10.40 -3.14 28.05
C ARG A 106 -11.36 -4.30 27.87
N LEU A 107 -11.48 -5.19 28.85
CA LEU A 107 -12.44 -6.29 28.81
C LEU A 107 -13.87 -5.76 28.75
N GLU A 108 -14.21 -4.74 29.53
CA GLU A 108 -15.51 -4.07 29.46
C GLU A 108 -15.75 -3.39 28.11
N SER A 109 -14.76 -2.68 27.56
CA SER A 109 -14.84 -2.04 26.25
C SER A 109 -15.07 -3.06 25.12
N ARG A 110 -14.37 -4.21 25.19
CA ARG A 110 -14.58 -5.33 24.26
C ARG A 110 -16.00 -5.90 24.39
N ARG A 111 -16.45 -6.20 25.61
CA ARG A 111 -17.83 -6.69 25.85
C ARG A 111 -18.89 -5.74 25.30
N ARG A 112 -18.72 -4.43 25.50
CA ARG A 112 -19.61 -3.40 24.94
C ARG A 112 -19.57 -3.41 23.41
N SER A 113 -18.39 -3.53 22.80
CA SER A 113 -18.26 -3.61 21.34
C SER A 113 -18.90 -4.87 20.77
N ASP A 114 -18.72 -6.02 21.41
CA ASP A 114 -19.32 -7.30 21.03
C ASP A 114 -20.86 -7.25 21.09
N GLU A 115 -21.42 -6.57 22.10
CA GLU A 115 -22.86 -6.30 22.17
C GLU A 115 -23.34 -5.51 20.94
N LEU A 116 -22.61 -4.46 20.54
CA LEU A 116 -22.97 -3.66 19.37
C LEU A 116 -22.90 -4.48 18.07
N TYR A 117 -21.84 -5.27 17.86
CA TYR A 117 -21.73 -6.14 16.68
C TYR A 117 -22.88 -7.14 16.59
N ARG A 118 -23.27 -7.76 17.70
CA ARG A 118 -24.42 -8.68 17.73
C ARG A 118 -25.74 -7.97 17.38
N LEU A 119 -25.95 -6.75 17.88
CA LEU A 119 -27.15 -5.97 17.57
C LEU A 119 -27.22 -5.57 16.10
N LEU A 120 -26.10 -5.15 15.53
CA LEU A 120 -25.99 -4.79 14.11
C LEU A 120 -26.23 -6.00 13.22
N ASP A 121 -25.67 -7.16 13.57
CA ASP A 121 -25.92 -8.42 12.87
C ASP A 121 -27.39 -8.84 12.93
N LEU A 122 -28.02 -8.71 14.12
CA LEU A 122 -29.44 -8.97 14.33
C LEU A 122 -30.33 -8.06 13.48
N ALA A 123 -30.00 -6.78 13.39
CA ALA A 123 -30.71 -5.80 12.57
C ALA A 123 -30.54 -6.10 11.06
N ALA A 124 -29.34 -6.50 10.63
CA ALA A 124 -29.11 -6.90 9.24
C ALA A 124 -29.96 -8.12 8.89
N ALA A 125 -29.98 -9.15 9.74
CA ALA A 125 -30.81 -10.34 9.54
C ALA A 125 -32.31 -10.00 9.48
N PHE A 126 -32.76 -9.07 10.33
CA PHE A 126 -34.12 -8.53 10.27
C PHE A 126 -34.42 -7.87 8.94
N TYR A 127 -33.57 -6.97 8.44
CA TYR A 127 -33.79 -6.29 7.17
C TYR A 127 -33.75 -7.25 5.97
N GLU A 128 -32.86 -8.24 5.98
CA GLU A 128 -32.82 -9.31 4.96
C GLU A 128 -34.11 -10.14 4.96
N GLN A 129 -34.66 -10.45 6.14
CA GLN A 129 -35.96 -11.11 6.27
C GLN A 129 -37.10 -10.23 5.73
N MET A 130 -37.11 -8.94 6.10
CA MET A 130 -38.14 -8.00 5.65
C MET A 130 -38.13 -7.78 4.14
N LEU A 131 -36.98 -7.85 3.47
CA LEU A 131 -36.91 -7.78 2.00
C LEU A 131 -37.60 -8.99 1.34
N ARG A 132 -37.57 -10.15 1.98
CA ARG A 132 -38.18 -11.38 1.47
C ARG A 132 -39.67 -11.47 1.76
N GLU A 133 -40.09 -11.04 2.94
CA GLU A 133 -41.40 -11.40 3.49
C GLU A 133 -42.37 -10.22 3.60
N HIS A 134 -41.88 -8.97 3.72
CA HIS A 134 -42.74 -7.86 4.05
C HIS A 134 -43.62 -7.44 2.84
N PRO A 135 -44.94 -7.20 3.01
CA PRO A 135 -45.82 -6.83 1.89
C PRO A 135 -45.38 -5.59 1.10
N LEU A 136 -44.82 -4.60 1.79
CA LEU A 136 -44.27 -3.38 1.16
C LEU A 136 -42.85 -3.54 0.58
N ALA A 137 -42.22 -4.72 0.68
CA ALA A 137 -40.90 -4.95 0.10
C ALA A 137 -40.89 -4.83 -1.43
N SER A 138 -42.07 -4.91 -2.07
CA SER A 138 -42.23 -4.68 -3.52
C SER A 138 -41.67 -3.33 -3.98
N HIS A 139 -41.70 -2.30 -3.13
CA HIS A 139 -41.07 -0.99 -3.40
C HIS A 139 -39.54 -1.10 -3.48
N ALA A 140 -38.93 -1.86 -2.56
CA ALA A 140 -37.49 -2.11 -2.58
C ALA A 140 -37.08 -2.97 -3.79
N LEU A 141 -37.87 -3.99 -4.11
CA LEU A 141 -37.65 -4.85 -5.27
C LEU A 141 -37.75 -4.07 -6.59
N ARG A 142 -38.69 -3.12 -6.72
CA ARG A 142 -38.78 -2.23 -7.88
C ARG A 142 -37.54 -1.33 -8.01
N GLU A 143 -37.02 -0.81 -6.90
CA GLU A 143 -35.80 0.02 -6.93
C GLU A 143 -34.55 -0.78 -7.32
N LEU A 144 -34.50 -2.07 -6.95
CA LEU A 144 -33.48 -3.01 -7.45
C LEU A 144 -33.69 -3.33 -8.94
N GLU A 145 -34.93 -3.56 -9.37
CA GLU A 145 -35.29 -3.87 -10.75
C GLU A 145 -34.95 -2.73 -11.72
N ARG A 146 -35.16 -1.46 -11.32
CA ARG A 146 -34.72 -0.27 -12.09
C ARG A 146 -33.23 -0.27 -12.41
N ARG A 147 -32.41 -0.99 -11.64
CA ARG A 147 -30.97 -1.16 -11.84
C ARG A 147 -30.58 -2.55 -12.36
N ALA A 148 -31.55 -3.34 -12.81
CA ALA A 148 -31.35 -4.72 -13.22
C ALA A 148 -30.63 -5.55 -12.12
N LEU A 149 -31.00 -5.32 -10.86
CA LEU A 149 -30.53 -6.03 -9.67
C LEU A 149 -31.64 -6.88 -9.03
N ARG A 150 -32.63 -7.30 -9.83
CA ARG A 150 -33.62 -8.27 -9.40
C ARG A 150 -33.09 -9.68 -9.67
N PRO A 151 -32.97 -10.56 -8.65
CA PRO A 151 -32.59 -11.95 -8.86
C PRO A 151 -33.60 -12.64 -9.78
N SER A 152 -33.08 -13.33 -10.79
CA SER A 152 -33.83 -14.25 -11.66
C SER A 152 -34.00 -15.62 -11.01
N SER A 153 -33.10 -16.00 -10.10
CA SER A 153 -33.18 -17.22 -9.28
C SER A 153 -32.50 -17.02 -7.93
N ALA A 154 -32.64 -18.00 -7.03
CA ALA A 154 -31.98 -17.97 -5.70
C ALA A 154 -30.46 -18.15 -5.75
N VAL A 155 -29.87 -18.47 -6.92
CA VAL A 155 -28.46 -18.87 -7.07
C VAL A 155 -27.77 -18.15 -8.23
N ASP A 156 -28.26 -16.99 -8.64
CA ASP A 156 -27.58 -16.18 -9.67
C ASP A 156 -26.62 -15.14 -9.08
N ALA A 157 -25.78 -14.57 -9.94
CA ALA A 157 -24.75 -13.60 -9.53
C ALA A 157 -25.32 -12.33 -8.86
N VAL A 158 -26.59 -12.00 -9.15
CA VAL A 158 -27.29 -10.88 -8.51
C VAL A 158 -27.69 -11.29 -7.09
N ALA A 159 -28.29 -12.47 -6.90
CA ALA A 159 -28.59 -13.03 -5.58
C ALA A 159 -27.34 -13.10 -4.70
N ASP A 160 -26.22 -13.61 -5.25
CA ASP A 160 -24.94 -13.67 -4.55
C ASP A 160 -24.44 -12.30 -4.12
N ALA A 161 -24.57 -11.29 -5.00
CA ALA A 161 -24.19 -9.92 -4.66
C ALA A 161 -25.10 -9.35 -3.56
N LEU A 162 -26.42 -9.44 -3.70
CA LEU A 162 -27.35 -8.95 -2.69
C LEU A 162 -27.10 -9.61 -1.32
N GLN A 163 -26.81 -10.91 -1.30
CA GLN A 163 -26.46 -11.63 -0.08
C GLN A 163 -25.10 -11.21 0.49
N ALA A 164 -24.06 -11.06 -0.35
CA ALA A 164 -22.73 -10.65 0.09
C ALA A 164 -22.72 -9.24 0.71
N PHE A 165 -23.59 -8.34 0.23
CA PHE A 165 -23.78 -6.99 0.78
C PHE A 165 -24.90 -6.90 1.82
N ARG A 166 -25.52 -8.04 2.16
CA ARG A 166 -26.66 -8.17 3.09
C ARG A 166 -27.73 -7.11 2.84
N VAL A 167 -28.12 -7.01 1.56
CA VAL A 167 -29.15 -6.06 1.12
C VAL A 167 -30.47 -6.47 1.73
N GLY A 168 -31.16 -5.50 2.34
CA GLY A 168 -32.39 -5.72 3.07
C GLY A 168 -33.41 -4.59 2.87
N TYR A 169 -34.51 -4.65 3.61
CA TYR A 169 -35.56 -3.64 3.60
C TYR A 169 -35.88 -3.21 5.02
N ALA A 170 -35.83 -1.91 5.29
CA ALA A 170 -36.35 -1.32 6.51
C ALA A 170 -37.84 -1.02 6.31
N PRO A 171 -38.76 -1.69 7.05
CA PRO A 171 -40.20 -1.51 6.85
C PRO A 171 -40.66 -0.07 7.07
N TYR A 172 -41.83 0.24 6.50
CA TYR A 172 -42.55 1.45 6.87
C TYR A 172 -43.05 1.36 8.32
N GLY A 173 -43.16 2.52 8.99
CA GLY A 173 -43.62 2.61 10.38
C GLY A 173 -42.52 3.09 11.33
N TRP A 174 -42.92 3.38 12.56
CA TRP A 174 -42.04 4.03 13.54
C TRP A 174 -41.21 3.08 14.40
N ASP A 175 -41.63 1.84 14.60
CA ASP A 175 -41.02 0.89 15.54
C ASP A 175 -40.89 -0.59 15.11
N PRO A 176 -40.97 -1.00 13.82
CA PRO A 176 -40.76 -2.40 13.43
C PRO A 176 -39.48 -3.05 14.00
N LEU A 177 -38.32 -2.39 13.86
CA LEU A 177 -37.06 -2.88 14.39
C LEU A 177 -37.03 -2.80 15.92
N VAL A 178 -37.51 -1.71 16.52
CA VAL A 178 -37.63 -1.59 17.98
C VAL A 178 -38.39 -2.79 18.56
N ARG A 179 -39.56 -3.13 18.02
CA ARG A 179 -40.36 -4.28 18.45
C ARG A 179 -39.60 -5.59 18.28
N HIS A 180 -38.93 -5.77 17.13
CA HIS A 180 -38.12 -6.96 16.87
C HIS A 180 -36.96 -7.13 17.88
N LEU A 181 -36.23 -6.05 18.17
CA LEU A 181 -35.15 -6.05 19.14
C LEU A 181 -35.66 -6.33 20.56
N THR A 182 -36.78 -5.71 20.97
CA THR A 182 -37.40 -5.97 22.26
C THR A 182 -37.82 -7.43 22.42
N GLN A 183 -38.43 -8.04 21.40
CA GLN A 183 -38.81 -9.47 21.40
C GLN A 183 -37.60 -10.40 21.54
N ARG A 184 -36.43 -9.99 21.03
CA ARG A 184 -35.16 -10.71 21.13
C ARG A 184 -34.39 -10.44 22.44
N GLY A 185 -34.97 -9.66 23.36
CA GLY A 185 -34.32 -9.30 24.63
C GLY A 185 -33.12 -8.34 24.48
N ALA A 186 -33.02 -7.64 23.35
CA ALA A 186 -31.93 -6.73 23.06
C ALA A 186 -32.07 -5.39 23.80
N SER A 187 -30.94 -4.83 24.24
CA SER A 187 -30.89 -3.50 24.87
C SER A 187 -31.13 -2.39 23.86
N LEU A 188 -32.26 -1.67 23.99
CA LEU A 188 -32.58 -0.53 23.11
C LEU A 188 -31.62 0.65 23.28
N GLY A 189 -31.07 0.84 24.49
CA GLY A 189 -30.02 1.84 24.72
C GLY A 189 -28.70 1.49 24.01
N ALA A 190 -28.36 0.19 23.91
CA ALA A 190 -27.24 -0.25 23.08
C ALA A 190 -27.54 -0.11 21.58
N ALA A 191 -28.78 -0.40 21.15
CA ALA A 191 -29.22 -0.20 19.77
C ALA A 191 -29.19 1.28 19.35
N GLU A 192 -29.51 2.20 20.26
CA GLU A 192 -29.35 3.64 20.03
C GLU A 192 -27.88 4.01 19.83
N ARG A 193 -26.97 3.52 20.70
CA ARG A 193 -25.52 3.73 20.55
C ARG A 193 -24.96 3.14 19.26
N ALA A 194 -25.53 2.03 18.77
CA ALA A 194 -25.21 1.45 17.46
C ALA A 194 -25.80 2.26 16.28
N GLY A 195 -26.65 3.25 16.54
CA GLY A 195 -27.28 4.08 15.52
C GLY A 195 -28.46 3.41 14.81
N LEU A 196 -29.06 2.36 15.39
CA LEU A 196 -30.19 1.64 14.80
C LEU A 196 -31.54 2.32 15.10
N VAL A 197 -31.66 2.91 16.28
CA VAL A 197 -32.87 3.56 16.79
C VAL A 197 -32.56 4.97 17.30
N VAL A 198 -33.61 5.76 17.56
CA VAL A 198 -33.51 7.12 18.09
C VAL A 198 -34.40 7.24 19.32
N ALA A 199 -33.87 7.80 20.41
CA ALA A 199 -34.68 8.13 21.58
C ALA A 199 -35.72 9.22 21.26
N LYS A 200 -36.93 9.07 21.78
CA LYS A 200 -37.97 10.12 21.66
C LYS A 200 -37.55 11.36 22.47
N ARG A 201 -37.70 12.55 21.87
CA ARG A 201 -37.39 13.83 22.56
C ARG A 201 -38.35 14.13 23.71
N ALA A 202 -39.61 13.68 23.59
CA ALA A 202 -40.63 13.83 24.62
C ALA A 202 -41.17 12.44 25.00
N GLY A 203 -41.03 12.06 26.26
CA GLY A 203 -41.46 10.78 26.81
C GLY A 203 -40.43 9.65 26.71
N ALA A 204 -40.79 8.48 27.25
CA ALA A 204 -39.96 7.28 27.22
C ALA A 204 -40.13 6.52 25.89
N GLY A 205 -39.05 5.88 25.44
CA GLY A 205 -39.05 4.95 24.31
C GLY A 205 -38.22 5.40 23.11
N TYR A 206 -38.21 4.53 22.11
CA TYR A 206 -37.37 4.63 20.92
C TYR A 206 -38.22 4.50 19.66
N TYR A 207 -37.67 4.94 18.53
CA TYR A 207 -38.23 4.67 17.20
C TYR A 207 -37.10 4.36 16.21
N ASP A 208 -37.44 3.67 15.12
CA ASP A 208 -36.52 3.21 14.10
C ASP A 208 -35.87 4.38 13.37
N ARG A 209 -34.55 4.35 13.21
CA ARG A 209 -33.82 5.36 12.43
C ARG A 209 -34.13 5.23 10.94
N PHE A 210 -34.04 4.00 10.43
CA PHE A 210 -34.28 3.68 9.03
C PHE A 210 -35.73 3.23 8.88
N ARG A 211 -36.47 3.91 8.01
CA ARG A 211 -37.90 3.67 7.79
C ARG A 211 -38.18 3.75 6.30
N HIS A 212 -38.85 2.73 5.77
CA HIS A 212 -39.19 2.61 4.36
C HIS A 212 -37.99 2.85 3.41
N ARG A 213 -36.93 2.04 3.61
CA ARG A 213 -35.66 2.16 2.88
C ARG A 213 -35.14 0.82 2.39
N LEU A 214 -34.52 0.81 1.22
CA LEU A 214 -33.63 -0.27 0.82
C LEU A 214 -32.32 -0.13 1.60
N MET A 215 -31.92 -1.18 2.29
CA MET A 215 -30.84 -1.21 3.26
C MET A 215 -29.62 -1.91 2.70
N PHE A 216 -28.45 -1.33 2.93
CA PHE A 216 -27.15 -1.90 2.61
C PHE A 216 -26.34 -1.99 3.90
N ALA A 217 -25.91 -3.20 4.27
CA ALA A 217 -25.05 -3.37 5.43
C ALA A 217 -23.62 -2.91 5.10
N VAL A 218 -23.01 -2.18 6.01
CA VAL A 218 -21.61 -1.78 5.93
C VAL A 218 -20.81 -2.76 6.76
N LEU A 219 -19.89 -3.49 6.12
CA LEU A 219 -19.03 -4.48 6.76
C LEU A 219 -17.63 -3.91 6.94
N ASP A 220 -17.00 -4.18 8.09
CA ASP A 220 -15.58 -3.92 8.29
C ASP A 220 -14.70 -4.94 7.54
N ALA A 221 -13.37 -4.78 7.58
CA ALA A 221 -12.44 -5.68 6.90
C ALA A 221 -12.48 -7.14 7.42
N GLN A 222 -13.06 -7.37 8.60
CA GLN A 222 -13.26 -8.68 9.21
C GLN A 222 -14.62 -9.31 8.84
N GLY A 223 -15.52 -8.55 8.21
CA GLY A 223 -16.84 -9.02 7.79
C GLY A 223 -17.94 -8.81 8.83
N ARG A 224 -17.68 -8.05 9.89
CA ARG A 224 -18.69 -7.70 10.89
C ARG A 224 -19.51 -6.52 10.39
N VAL A 225 -20.83 -6.54 10.63
CA VAL A 225 -21.68 -5.39 10.32
C VAL A 225 -21.39 -4.27 11.32
N VAL A 226 -21.04 -3.09 10.81
CA VAL A 226 -20.68 -1.91 11.62
C VAL A 226 -21.69 -0.77 11.49
N ALA A 227 -22.39 -0.70 10.36
CA ALA A 227 -23.33 0.37 10.05
C ALA A 227 -24.28 -0.04 8.92
N PHE A 228 -25.18 0.87 8.56
CA PHE A 228 -26.07 0.73 7.41
C PHE A 228 -26.08 2.02 6.57
N SER A 229 -26.33 1.85 5.28
CA SER A 229 -26.78 2.90 4.38
C SER A 229 -28.19 2.58 3.89
N GLY A 230 -29.11 3.55 3.96
CA GLY A 230 -30.51 3.37 3.62
C GLY A 230 -30.95 4.30 2.50
N ARG A 231 -31.34 3.74 1.35
CA ARG A 231 -31.92 4.46 0.21
C ARG A 231 -33.43 4.63 0.41
N ALA A 232 -33.92 5.86 0.41
CA ALA A 232 -35.36 6.15 0.40
C ALA A 232 -36.02 5.53 -0.83
N LEU A 233 -37.23 4.99 -0.61
CA LEU A 233 -38.08 4.40 -1.63
C LEU A 233 -39.26 5.32 -1.94
N ASP A 234 -39.95 5.05 -3.05
CA ASP A 234 -41.18 5.74 -3.41
C ASP A 234 -42.26 5.44 -2.35
N ASP A 235 -43.07 6.45 -1.98
CA ASP A 235 -44.04 6.29 -0.90
C ASP A 235 -45.13 5.24 -1.23
N PRO A 236 -45.52 4.39 -0.26
CA PRO A 236 -46.65 3.49 -0.43
C PRO A 236 -47.95 4.27 -0.62
N ASN A 237 -48.86 3.73 -1.44
CA ASN A 237 -50.16 4.37 -1.62
C ASN A 237 -51.08 4.15 -0.40
N ALA A 238 -52.14 4.96 -0.30
CA ALA A 238 -53.06 4.91 0.84
C ALA A 238 -53.73 3.55 1.03
N THR A 239 -54.00 2.82 -0.07
CA THR A 239 -54.60 1.48 -0.03
C THR A 239 -53.62 0.45 0.53
N GLU A 240 -52.35 0.49 0.12
CA GLU A 240 -51.28 -0.38 0.65
C GLU A 240 -51.07 -0.17 2.15
N LEU A 241 -51.11 1.08 2.61
CA LEU A 241 -50.95 1.41 4.03
C LEU A 241 -52.17 1.00 4.86
N ALA A 242 -53.38 1.27 4.37
CA ALA A 242 -54.62 0.88 5.03
C ALA A 242 -54.73 -0.65 5.23
N ALA A 243 -54.29 -1.43 4.24
CA ALA A 243 -54.26 -2.89 4.33
C ALA A 243 -53.35 -3.43 5.45
N LEU A 244 -52.40 -2.61 5.91
CA LEU A 244 -51.45 -2.94 6.97
C LEU A 244 -51.75 -2.22 8.29
N GLY A 245 -52.86 -1.46 8.36
CA GLY A 245 -53.19 -0.63 9.52
C GLY A 245 -52.18 0.49 9.78
N LEU A 246 -51.54 0.99 8.72
CA LEU A 246 -50.53 2.04 8.78
C LEU A 246 -51.11 3.38 8.30
N GLU A 247 -50.65 4.47 8.89
CA GLU A 247 -51.07 5.82 8.50
C GLU A 247 -50.16 6.40 7.40
N PRO A 248 -50.74 7.11 6.41
CA PRO A 248 -49.96 7.83 5.42
C PRO A 248 -49.13 8.96 6.05
N PRO A 249 -48.00 9.34 5.43
CA PRO A 249 -47.24 10.49 5.88
C PRO A 249 -48.12 11.75 5.78
N ARG A 250 -47.88 12.71 6.69
CA ARG A 250 -48.65 13.96 6.68
C ARG A 250 -48.38 14.73 5.37
N PRO A 251 -49.39 15.43 4.81
CA PRO A 251 -49.23 16.14 3.53
C PRO A 251 -48.13 17.19 3.53
N ASP A 252 -47.80 17.74 4.70
CA ASP A 252 -46.80 18.77 4.96
C ASP A 252 -45.44 18.20 5.42
N ALA A 253 -45.27 16.87 5.46
CA ALA A 253 -44.01 16.26 5.86
C ALA A 253 -42.90 16.56 4.84
N GLU A 254 -41.74 16.98 5.34
CA GLU A 254 -40.55 17.13 4.50
C GLU A 254 -40.18 15.80 3.81
N LYS A 255 -39.85 15.87 2.52
CA LYS A 255 -39.41 14.70 1.77
C LYS A 255 -38.15 14.10 2.41
N PRO A 256 -38.11 12.78 2.63
CA PRO A 256 -36.94 12.14 3.23
C PRO A 256 -35.72 12.26 2.32
N ALA A 257 -34.54 12.45 2.92
CA ALA A 257 -33.28 12.45 2.18
C ALA A 257 -33.08 11.15 1.38
N LYS A 258 -32.62 11.27 0.14
CA LYS A 258 -32.38 10.16 -0.81
C LYS A 258 -31.57 9.04 -0.16
N TYR A 259 -30.47 9.37 0.52
CA TYR A 259 -29.69 8.44 1.33
C TYR A 259 -29.51 8.96 2.75
N ILE A 260 -29.51 8.03 3.70
CA ILE A 260 -29.04 8.27 5.07
C ILE A 260 -28.08 7.15 5.46
N ASN A 261 -27.04 7.49 6.22
CA ASN A 261 -26.11 6.52 6.77
C ASN A 261 -26.27 6.47 8.30
N SER A 262 -25.83 5.37 8.91
CA SER A 262 -25.69 5.31 10.37
C SER A 262 -24.85 6.50 10.89
N PRO A 263 -25.15 7.04 12.07
CA PRO A 263 -24.30 8.01 12.74
C PRO A 263 -22.99 7.35 13.20
N GLU A 264 -22.01 8.17 13.60
CA GLU A 264 -20.80 7.69 14.29
C GLU A 264 -21.17 6.84 15.51
N SER A 265 -20.43 5.76 15.74
CA SER A 265 -20.61 4.86 16.88
C SER A 265 -19.26 4.31 17.36
N PRO A 266 -19.20 3.63 18.52
CA PRO A 266 -17.96 3.00 18.98
C PRO A 266 -17.38 1.98 18.00
N VAL A 267 -18.19 1.40 17.11
CA VAL A 267 -17.78 0.38 16.12
C VAL A 267 -17.81 0.89 14.67
N TYR A 268 -18.24 2.12 14.43
CA TYR A 268 -18.32 2.70 13.10
C TYR A 268 -17.87 4.15 13.07
N ARG A 269 -16.86 4.40 12.23
CA ARG A 269 -16.38 5.74 11.90
C ARG A 269 -16.45 5.95 10.41
N LYS A 270 -17.24 6.93 9.97
CA LYS A 270 -17.52 7.18 8.55
C LYS A 270 -16.24 7.50 7.77
N ARG A 271 -15.32 8.24 8.40
CA ARG A 271 -14.02 8.60 7.82
C ARG A 271 -13.07 7.40 7.65
N GLU A 272 -13.34 6.24 8.26
CA GLU A 272 -12.47 5.06 8.21
C GLU A 272 -13.12 3.92 7.40
N ALA A 273 -14.45 3.83 7.40
CA ALA A 273 -15.18 2.78 6.72
C ALA A 273 -15.22 2.96 5.19
N LEU A 274 -14.97 1.87 4.46
CA LEU A 274 -15.16 1.76 3.02
C LEU A 274 -16.22 0.68 2.73
N PHE A 275 -17.26 1.04 2.00
CA PHE A 275 -18.25 0.07 1.57
C PHE A 275 -17.63 -0.89 0.57
N GLY A 276 -17.89 -2.19 0.75
CA GLY A 276 -17.35 -3.25 -0.09
C GLY A 276 -15.97 -3.77 0.31
N ILE A 277 -15.32 -3.23 1.35
CA ILE A 277 -13.95 -3.64 1.70
C ILE A 277 -13.82 -5.14 2.00
N TYR A 278 -14.77 -5.70 2.74
CA TYR A 278 -14.78 -7.14 3.04
C TYR A 278 -14.94 -7.99 1.78
N GLN A 279 -15.89 -7.61 0.93
CA GLN A 279 -16.26 -8.32 -0.29
C GLN A 279 -15.13 -8.24 -1.33
N ALA A 280 -14.47 -7.08 -1.44
CA ALA A 280 -13.49 -6.80 -2.49
C ALA A 280 -12.06 -7.17 -2.12
N ARG A 281 -11.70 -7.34 -0.84
CA ARG A 281 -10.30 -7.53 -0.38
C ARG A 281 -9.54 -8.62 -1.12
N GLN A 282 -10.17 -9.76 -1.40
CA GLN A 282 -9.52 -10.87 -2.10
C GLN A 282 -9.31 -10.53 -3.57
N ALA A 283 -10.33 -9.95 -4.22
CA ALA A 283 -10.24 -9.53 -5.61
C ALA A 283 -9.15 -8.46 -5.80
N ILE A 284 -9.11 -7.44 -4.93
CA ILE A 284 -8.11 -6.38 -4.93
C ILE A 284 -6.69 -6.94 -4.85
N ARG A 285 -6.42 -7.85 -3.90
CA ARG A 285 -5.11 -8.49 -3.77
C ARG A 285 -4.74 -9.30 -5.01
N SER A 286 -5.70 -10.03 -5.58
CA SER A 286 -5.46 -10.91 -6.73
C SER A 286 -5.20 -10.14 -8.04
N SER A 287 -5.87 -9.00 -8.23
CA SER A 287 -5.71 -8.14 -9.40
C SER A 287 -4.66 -7.05 -9.21
N ASP A 288 -4.12 -6.92 -7.99
CA ASP A 288 -3.32 -5.79 -7.49
C ASP A 288 -3.90 -4.44 -7.93
N ARG A 289 -5.21 -4.26 -7.69
CA ARG A 289 -5.93 -3.05 -8.10
C ARG A 289 -7.24 -2.89 -7.35
N ALA A 290 -7.49 -1.70 -6.84
CA ALA A 290 -8.81 -1.29 -6.33
C ALA A 290 -9.49 -0.34 -7.31
N ILE A 291 -10.81 -0.49 -7.47
CA ILE A 291 -11.66 0.46 -8.19
C ILE A 291 -12.48 1.22 -7.15
N LEU A 292 -12.36 2.54 -7.13
CA LEU A 292 -13.11 3.40 -6.21
C LEU A 292 -14.22 4.11 -6.98
N VAL A 293 -15.47 3.90 -6.54
CA VAL A 293 -16.69 4.54 -7.08
C VAL A 293 -17.33 5.41 -5.98
N GLU A 294 -18.35 6.21 -6.33
CA GLU A 294 -18.99 7.13 -5.38
C GLU A 294 -20.09 6.48 -4.53
N GLY A 295 -20.88 5.59 -5.13
CA GLY A 295 -22.10 5.06 -4.51
C GLY A 295 -22.02 3.60 -4.08
N ASN A 296 -22.83 3.24 -3.09
CA ASN A 296 -23.06 1.85 -2.71
C ASN A 296 -23.72 1.04 -3.83
N PHE A 297 -24.62 1.65 -4.62
CA PHE A 297 -25.21 0.97 -5.78
C PHE A 297 -24.18 0.62 -6.84
N ASP A 298 -23.24 1.51 -7.15
CA ASP A 298 -22.17 1.22 -8.12
C ASP A 298 -21.38 0.00 -7.69
N VAL A 299 -21.00 -0.07 -6.40
CA VAL A 299 -20.31 -1.22 -5.83
C VAL A 299 -21.12 -2.51 -6.00
N VAL A 300 -22.38 -2.53 -5.56
CA VAL A 300 -23.23 -3.73 -5.67
C VAL A 300 -23.47 -4.11 -7.13
N SER A 301 -23.68 -3.11 -8.00
CA SER A 301 -24.00 -3.30 -9.42
C SER A 301 -22.84 -3.86 -10.22
N LEU A 302 -21.65 -3.32 -10.02
CA LEU A 302 -20.41 -3.82 -10.61
C LEU A 302 -20.06 -5.20 -10.06
N HIS A 303 -20.23 -5.41 -8.75
CA HIS A 303 -19.98 -6.71 -8.13
C HIS A 303 -20.94 -7.79 -8.64
N ALA A 304 -22.23 -7.50 -8.81
CA ALA A 304 -23.21 -8.41 -9.40
C ALA A 304 -22.85 -8.82 -10.84
N ARG A 305 -22.02 -8.02 -11.51
CA ARG A 305 -21.59 -8.22 -12.91
C ARG A 305 -20.13 -8.66 -13.02
N GLY A 306 -19.57 -9.24 -11.96
CA GLY A 306 -18.25 -9.88 -11.99
C GLY A 306 -17.07 -8.97 -11.66
N ILE A 307 -17.29 -7.66 -11.51
CA ILE A 307 -16.22 -6.71 -11.17
C ILE A 307 -16.15 -6.63 -9.64
N LYS A 308 -15.31 -7.47 -9.04
CA LYS A 308 -15.32 -7.73 -7.59
C LYS A 308 -14.39 -6.83 -6.77
N ASN A 309 -13.46 -6.11 -7.39
CA ASN A 309 -12.45 -5.28 -6.72
C ASN A 309 -12.89 -3.81 -6.53
N VAL A 310 -14.19 -3.60 -6.25
CA VAL A 310 -14.81 -2.27 -6.19
C VAL A 310 -15.16 -1.85 -4.76
N LEU A 311 -14.90 -0.58 -4.43
CA LEU A 311 -15.11 0.03 -3.12
C LEU A 311 -15.79 1.41 -3.25
N ALA A 312 -16.44 1.91 -2.20
CA ALA A 312 -16.95 3.28 -2.17
C ALA A 312 -16.80 3.98 -0.81
N PRO A 313 -16.46 5.28 -0.77
CA PRO A 313 -16.64 6.12 0.41
C PRO A 313 -18.14 6.31 0.70
N LEU A 314 -18.59 6.08 1.93
CA LEU A 314 -20.02 6.14 2.26
C LEU A 314 -20.53 7.56 2.53
N GLY A 315 -20.87 8.31 1.47
CA GLY A 315 -21.54 9.61 1.59
C GLY A 315 -20.68 10.70 2.24
N THR A 316 -19.36 10.61 2.07
CA THR A 316 -18.34 11.62 2.41
C THR A 316 -17.33 11.71 1.29
N ALA A 317 -16.58 12.80 1.25
CA ALA A 317 -15.33 12.84 0.49
C ALA A 317 -14.40 11.69 0.91
N PHE A 318 -13.65 11.16 -0.05
CA PHE A 318 -12.63 10.14 0.19
C PHE A 318 -11.57 10.65 1.16
N THR A 319 -11.19 9.86 2.16
CA THR A 319 -10.29 10.28 3.26
C THR A 319 -8.95 9.56 3.22
N VAL A 320 -7.94 10.13 3.91
CA VAL A 320 -6.61 9.51 4.05
C VAL A 320 -6.69 8.18 4.78
N GLU A 321 -7.55 8.06 5.80
CA GLU A 321 -7.72 6.81 6.55
C GLU A 321 -8.32 5.71 5.66
N GLN A 322 -9.30 6.05 4.81
CA GLN A 322 -9.83 5.11 3.80
C GLN A 322 -8.75 4.73 2.79
N ALA A 323 -7.98 5.69 2.29
CA ALA A 323 -6.86 5.42 1.39
C ALA A 323 -5.79 4.52 2.04
N GLN A 324 -5.51 4.69 3.33
CA GLN A 324 -4.62 3.80 4.08
C GLN A 324 -5.17 2.38 4.21
N GLN A 325 -6.49 2.19 4.31
CA GLN A 325 -7.10 0.86 4.26
C GLN A 325 -6.88 0.20 2.89
N ILE A 326 -7.07 0.96 1.79
CA ILE A 326 -6.77 0.47 0.44
C ILE A 326 -5.28 0.13 0.29
N ARG A 327 -4.39 0.98 0.83
CA ARG A 327 -2.93 0.81 0.78
C ARG A 327 -2.43 -0.51 1.39
N ARG A 328 -3.17 -1.06 2.36
CA ARG A 328 -2.91 -2.39 2.96
C ARG A 328 -3.20 -3.54 2.00
N LEU A 329 -4.05 -3.31 0.99
CA LEU A 329 -4.47 -4.32 0.02
C LEU A 329 -3.75 -4.19 -1.32
N THR A 330 -3.49 -2.97 -1.78
CA THR A 330 -2.79 -2.66 -3.05
C THR A 330 -2.22 -1.24 -3.01
N THR A 331 -1.28 -0.93 -3.91
CA THR A 331 -0.84 0.44 -4.20
C THR A 331 -1.58 1.08 -5.35
N ASP A 332 -2.26 0.31 -6.20
CA ASP A 332 -2.89 0.77 -7.44
C ASP A 332 -4.39 1.00 -7.25
N VAL A 333 -4.83 2.25 -7.43
CA VAL A 333 -6.24 2.63 -7.33
C VAL A 333 -6.71 3.32 -8.60
N VAL A 334 -7.86 2.88 -9.12
CA VAL A 334 -8.54 3.50 -10.24
C VAL A 334 -9.80 4.19 -9.74
N LEU A 335 -9.87 5.50 -9.92
CA LEU A 335 -11.03 6.34 -9.63
C LEU A 335 -12.00 6.25 -10.81
N LEU A 336 -13.19 5.71 -10.55
CA LEU A 336 -14.29 5.55 -11.50
C LEU A 336 -15.50 6.30 -10.92
N PHE A 337 -15.40 7.62 -10.89
CA PHE A 337 -16.42 8.52 -10.33
C PHE A 337 -17.38 8.99 -11.42
N ASP A 338 -18.51 9.56 -11.00
CA ASP A 338 -19.61 9.94 -11.90
C ASP A 338 -19.11 10.95 -12.95
N GLY A 339 -19.63 10.84 -14.18
CA GLY A 339 -19.30 11.72 -15.29
C GLY A 339 -19.87 13.15 -15.16
N ASP A 340 -19.93 13.71 -13.95
CA ASP A 340 -20.52 15.03 -13.70
C ASP A 340 -19.54 16.00 -13.03
N SER A 341 -20.02 17.21 -12.71
CA SER A 341 -19.18 18.21 -12.06
C SER A 341 -18.77 17.83 -10.64
N ALA A 342 -19.59 17.04 -9.93
CA ALA A 342 -19.30 16.59 -8.58
C ALA A 342 -18.23 15.50 -8.58
N GLY A 343 -18.34 14.51 -9.48
CA GLY A 343 -17.34 13.46 -9.66
C GLY A 343 -15.99 14.02 -10.06
N ARG A 344 -15.94 15.02 -10.96
CA ARG A 344 -14.70 15.74 -11.30
C ARG A 344 -14.07 16.46 -10.10
N ARG A 345 -14.88 17.09 -9.24
CA ARG A 345 -14.38 17.71 -7.98
C ARG A 345 -13.87 16.64 -7.01
N ALA A 346 -14.55 15.50 -6.92
CA ALA A 346 -14.14 14.39 -6.06
C ALA A 346 -12.81 13.76 -6.54
N ILE A 347 -12.60 13.58 -7.85
CA ILE A 347 -11.32 13.12 -8.42
C ILE A 347 -10.18 14.06 -8.03
N ARG A 348 -10.40 15.37 -8.16
CA ARG A 348 -9.39 16.38 -7.77
C ARG A 348 -9.06 16.30 -6.28
N ALA A 349 -10.07 16.21 -5.42
CA ALA A 349 -9.87 16.09 -3.96
C ALA A 349 -9.15 14.78 -3.58
N ALA A 350 -9.36 13.70 -4.34
CA ALA A 350 -8.72 12.41 -4.10
C ALA A 350 -7.19 12.43 -4.31
N ARG A 351 -6.63 13.42 -5.02
CA ARG A 351 -5.19 13.52 -5.29
C ARG A 351 -4.37 13.58 -4.00
N GLU A 352 -4.63 14.57 -3.15
CA GLU A 352 -3.88 14.76 -1.90
C GLU A 352 -4.02 13.52 -1.01
N VAL A 353 -5.22 12.96 -0.96
CA VAL A 353 -5.55 11.77 -0.20
C VAL A 353 -4.72 10.56 -0.65
N CYS A 354 -4.64 10.32 -1.96
CA CYS A 354 -3.86 9.22 -2.53
C CYS A 354 -2.36 9.43 -2.31
N GLN A 355 -1.85 10.65 -2.55
CA GLN A 355 -0.44 10.98 -2.33
C GLN A 355 -0.03 10.73 -0.88
N ARG A 356 -0.79 11.24 0.10
CA ARG A 356 -0.51 11.05 1.53
C ARG A 356 -0.57 9.60 1.98
N ALA A 357 -1.37 8.77 1.31
CA ALA A 357 -1.45 7.34 1.59
C ALA A 357 -0.43 6.50 0.81
N GLY A 358 0.35 7.12 -0.10
CA GLY A 358 1.28 6.41 -0.98
C GLY A 358 0.58 5.48 -1.98
N LEU A 359 -0.58 5.89 -2.49
CA LEU A 359 -1.32 5.20 -3.56
C LEU A 359 -0.97 5.79 -4.92
N THR A 360 -0.75 4.92 -5.91
CA THR A 360 -0.70 5.28 -7.32
C THR A 360 -2.12 5.35 -7.86
N ALA A 361 -2.60 6.57 -8.08
CA ALA A 361 -3.97 6.81 -8.53
C ALA A 361 -4.06 7.04 -10.04
N ARG A 362 -5.08 6.43 -10.64
CA ARG A 362 -5.48 6.60 -12.05
C ARG A 362 -6.96 6.94 -12.13
N VAL A 363 -7.38 7.52 -13.25
CA VAL A 363 -8.75 7.92 -13.51
C VAL A 363 -9.27 7.18 -14.73
N ALA A 364 -10.41 6.53 -14.57
CA ALA A 364 -11.19 5.97 -15.67
C ALA A 364 -12.37 6.92 -15.94
N PRO A 365 -12.25 7.89 -16.87
CA PRO A 365 -13.28 8.89 -17.09
C PRO A 365 -14.54 8.26 -17.68
N LEU A 366 -15.69 8.64 -17.13
CA LEU A 366 -17.00 8.31 -17.69
C LEU A 366 -17.49 9.41 -18.64
N PRO A 367 -18.35 9.07 -19.61
CA PRO A 367 -19.06 10.06 -20.42
C PRO A 367 -19.88 11.02 -19.56
N ASP A 368 -20.11 12.24 -20.04
CA ASP A 368 -20.86 13.24 -19.29
C ASP A 368 -22.25 12.75 -18.90
N GLY A 369 -22.58 12.88 -17.61
CA GLY A 369 -23.87 12.49 -17.04
C GLY A 369 -24.08 10.98 -16.83
N VAL A 370 -23.08 10.14 -17.11
CA VAL A 370 -23.16 8.69 -16.93
C VAL A 370 -22.47 8.27 -15.62
N ASP A 371 -23.13 7.41 -14.85
CA ASP A 371 -22.58 6.78 -13.64
C ASP A 371 -22.08 5.33 -13.94
N PRO A 372 -21.24 4.73 -13.06
CA PRO A 372 -20.71 3.39 -13.28
C PRO A 372 -21.79 2.31 -13.42
N ASP A 373 -22.86 2.42 -12.61
CA ASP A 373 -24.03 1.54 -12.63
C ASP A 373 -24.77 1.61 -13.98
N GLU A 374 -25.00 2.79 -14.53
CA GLU A 374 -25.61 3.02 -15.84
C GLU A 374 -24.75 2.44 -16.96
N LEU A 375 -23.45 2.73 -16.96
CA LEU A 375 -22.56 2.24 -17.99
C LEU A 375 -22.50 0.71 -18.03
N VAL A 376 -22.39 0.06 -16.86
CA VAL A 376 -22.31 -1.40 -16.81
C VAL A 376 -23.64 -2.06 -17.20
N ARG A 377 -24.79 -1.42 -16.93
CA ARG A 377 -26.10 -1.89 -17.40
C ARG A 377 -26.23 -1.81 -18.92
N GLN A 378 -25.76 -0.72 -19.53
CA GLN A 378 -25.94 -0.48 -20.97
C GLN A 378 -24.91 -1.24 -21.82
N LYS A 379 -23.66 -1.33 -21.36
CA LYS A 379 -22.53 -1.82 -22.17
C LYS A 379 -21.80 -3.04 -21.59
N GLY A 380 -22.24 -3.55 -20.43
CA GLY A 380 -21.68 -4.73 -19.79
C GLY A 380 -20.36 -4.50 -19.05
N SER A 381 -19.87 -5.55 -18.39
CA SER A 381 -18.61 -5.54 -17.62
C SER A 381 -17.40 -5.19 -18.48
N ASP A 382 -17.33 -5.70 -19.71
CA ASP A 382 -16.23 -5.46 -20.64
C ASP A 382 -16.00 -3.97 -20.92
N ALA A 383 -17.07 -3.16 -20.90
CA ALA A 383 -16.94 -1.72 -21.10
C ALA A 383 -16.21 -1.05 -19.93
N ILE A 384 -16.54 -1.44 -18.69
CA ILE A 384 -15.86 -0.96 -17.48
C ILE A 384 -14.41 -1.45 -17.47
N GLU A 385 -14.17 -2.72 -17.77
CA GLU A 385 -12.82 -3.28 -17.79
C GLU A 385 -11.93 -2.58 -18.83
N ARG A 386 -12.47 -2.26 -20.01
CA ARG A 386 -11.75 -1.46 -21.02
C ARG A 386 -11.43 -0.06 -20.53
N LEU A 387 -12.37 0.63 -19.87
CA LEU A 387 -12.11 1.95 -19.29
C LEU A 387 -11.04 1.90 -18.19
N VAL A 388 -11.13 0.91 -17.31
CA VAL A 388 -10.15 0.69 -16.23
C VAL A 388 -8.78 0.33 -16.79
N ALA A 389 -8.70 -0.43 -17.88
CA ALA A 389 -7.45 -0.74 -18.55
C ALA A 389 -6.83 0.49 -19.25
N ALA A 390 -7.67 1.38 -19.78
CA ALA A 390 -7.27 2.64 -20.41
C ALA A 390 -7.15 3.81 -19.42
N ALA A 391 -7.24 3.55 -18.10
CA ALA A 391 -7.23 4.59 -17.08
C ALA A 391 -5.95 5.43 -17.14
N GLN A 392 -6.12 6.75 -17.12
CA GLN A 392 -5.05 7.73 -17.21
C GLN A 392 -4.44 7.99 -15.83
N PRO A 393 -3.13 8.22 -15.70
CA PRO A 393 -2.59 8.62 -14.42
C PRO A 393 -3.16 9.96 -13.95
N LEU A 394 -3.42 10.06 -12.63
CA LEU A 394 -4.26 11.10 -12.06
C LEU A 394 -3.70 12.51 -12.29
N LEU A 395 -2.38 12.68 -12.24
CA LEU A 395 -1.75 13.99 -12.47
C LEU A 395 -1.94 14.45 -13.92
N GLU A 396 -1.70 13.57 -14.88
CA GLU A 396 -1.92 13.83 -16.30
C GLU A 396 -3.38 14.15 -16.58
N TYR A 397 -4.32 13.37 -16.04
CA TYR A 397 -5.75 13.62 -16.18
C TYR A 397 -6.15 15.02 -15.66
N LEU A 398 -5.62 15.45 -14.51
CA LEU A 398 -5.90 16.77 -13.97
C LEU A 398 -5.27 17.88 -14.82
N ILE A 399 -4.05 17.68 -15.34
CA ILE A 399 -3.42 18.62 -16.27
C ILE A 399 -4.25 18.75 -17.56
N ASP A 400 -4.66 17.63 -18.15
CA ASP A 400 -5.51 17.59 -19.35
C ASP A 400 -6.81 18.38 -19.14
N GLY A 401 -7.46 18.24 -17.98
CA GLY A 401 -8.69 18.97 -17.66
C GLY A 401 -8.50 20.47 -17.41
N VAL A 402 -7.35 20.89 -16.88
CA VAL A 402 -7.02 22.31 -16.68
C VAL A 402 -6.63 22.97 -18.00
N LEU A 403 -5.90 22.25 -18.85
CA LEU A 403 -5.42 22.68 -20.16
C LEU A 403 -6.22 22.02 -21.29
N ASP A 404 -7.55 22.14 -21.21
CA ASP A 404 -8.47 21.64 -22.24
C ASP A 404 -8.67 22.64 -23.40
N GLU A 405 -9.50 22.29 -24.38
CA GLU A 405 -9.83 23.17 -25.52
C GLU A 405 -10.57 24.46 -25.10
N GLY A 406 -11.18 24.47 -23.91
CA GLY A 406 -11.78 25.66 -23.32
C GLY A 406 -10.76 26.74 -22.97
N PHE A 407 -9.47 26.40 -22.86
CA PHE A 407 -8.39 27.35 -22.53
C PHE A 407 -8.36 28.54 -23.48
N GLN A 408 -8.56 28.32 -24.78
CA GLN A 408 -8.53 29.38 -25.79
C GLN A 408 -9.78 30.28 -25.78
N ARG A 409 -10.85 29.86 -25.10
CA ARG A 409 -12.10 30.62 -24.98
C ARG A 409 -12.09 31.59 -23.80
N GLU A 410 -11.17 31.42 -22.86
CA GLU A 410 -10.97 32.29 -21.70
C GLU A 410 -10.29 33.61 -22.09
N ASP A 411 -10.51 34.65 -21.29
CA ASP A 411 -9.73 35.89 -21.39
C ASP A 411 -8.30 35.69 -20.84
N ALA A 412 -7.45 36.72 -20.96
CA ALA A 412 -6.06 36.63 -20.50
C ALA A 412 -5.93 36.30 -19.00
N ARG A 413 -6.91 36.70 -18.17
CA ARG A 413 -6.90 36.42 -16.73
C ARG A 413 -7.30 34.97 -16.46
N GLY A 414 -8.32 34.46 -17.15
CA GLY A 414 -8.76 33.07 -17.08
C GLY A 414 -7.68 32.11 -17.57
N GLN A 415 -7.01 32.44 -18.68
CA GLN A 415 -5.85 31.69 -19.16
C GLN A 415 -4.72 31.65 -18.13
N ALA A 416 -4.35 32.79 -17.54
CA ALA A 416 -3.32 32.85 -16.51
C ALA A 416 -3.69 32.03 -15.26
N ALA A 417 -4.95 32.06 -14.82
CA ALA A 417 -5.44 31.28 -13.69
C ALA A 417 -5.32 29.77 -13.93
N ARG A 418 -5.68 29.29 -15.13
CA ARG A 418 -5.53 27.88 -15.51
C ARG A 418 -4.07 27.45 -15.60
N VAL A 419 -3.19 28.30 -16.14
CA VAL A 419 -1.74 28.00 -16.12
C VAL A 419 -1.23 27.89 -14.68
N GLN A 420 -1.63 28.81 -13.81
CA GLN A 420 -1.24 28.78 -12.40
C GLN A 420 -1.69 27.49 -11.71
N GLU A 421 -2.92 27.06 -11.97
CA GLU A 421 -3.47 25.81 -11.45
C GLU A 421 -2.68 24.58 -11.93
N ALA A 422 -2.31 24.52 -13.21
CA ALA A 422 -1.46 23.45 -13.75
C ALA A 422 -0.07 23.43 -13.08
N LEU A 423 0.53 24.60 -12.83
CA LEU A 423 1.81 24.72 -12.13
C LEU A 423 1.72 24.27 -10.67
N GLU A 424 0.61 24.54 -9.99
CA GLU A 424 0.36 24.06 -8.63
C GLU A 424 0.25 22.54 -8.57
N LEU A 425 -0.46 21.93 -9.54
CA LEU A 425 -0.51 20.47 -9.68
C LEU A 425 0.89 19.87 -9.85
N LEU A 426 1.71 20.44 -10.74
CA LEU A 426 3.10 19.98 -10.94
C LEU A 426 3.96 20.18 -9.69
N ARG A 427 3.81 21.30 -8.99
CA ARG A 427 4.58 21.60 -7.77
C ARG A 427 4.21 20.67 -6.61
N SER A 428 2.95 20.22 -6.55
CA SER A 428 2.47 19.25 -5.56
C SER A 428 2.98 17.83 -5.78
N GLU A 429 3.70 17.57 -6.87
CA GLU A 429 4.35 16.28 -7.10
C GLU A 429 5.70 16.21 -6.38
N GLU A 430 5.79 15.25 -5.46
CA GLU A 430 6.96 15.05 -4.59
C GLU A 430 8.06 14.28 -5.32
N ASP A 431 7.70 13.35 -6.22
CA ASP A 431 8.69 12.60 -7.00
C ASP A 431 9.27 13.50 -8.12
N PRO A 432 10.58 13.82 -8.08
CA PRO A 432 11.19 14.73 -9.06
C PRO A 432 11.17 14.16 -10.49
N THR A 433 11.15 12.84 -10.64
CA THR A 433 11.10 12.14 -11.93
C THR A 433 9.69 12.20 -12.50
N VAL A 434 8.67 11.84 -11.71
CA VAL A 434 7.27 11.93 -12.14
C VAL A 434 6.93 13.37 -12.48
N ARG A 435 7.36 14.33 -11.65
CA ARG A 435 7.18 15.76 -11.93
C ARG A 435 7.80 16.18 -13.26
N ALA A 436 9.02 15.76 -13.56
CA ALA A 436 9.69 16.09 -14.83
C ALA A 436 8.95 15.51 -16.05
N LEU A 437 8.39 14.30 -15.93
CA LEU A 437 7.60 13.67 -16.99
C LEU A 437 6.25 14.37 -17.17
N ALA A 438 5.58 14.72 -16.07
CA ALA A 438 4.33 15.49 -16.10
C ALA A 438 4.55 16.90 -16.66
N GLU A 439 5.69 17.56 -16.35
CA GLU A 439 6.08 18.84 -16.96
C GLU A 439 6.17 18.70 -18.49
N ARG A 440 6.86 17.66 -18.99
CA ARG A 440 6.95 17.38 -20.44
C ARG A 440 5.57 17.11 -21.04
N HIS A 441 4.66 16.48 -20.31
CA HIS A 441 3.30 16.25 -20.76
C HIS A 441 2.51 17.57 -20.87
N ALA A 442 2.57 18.42 -19.85
CA ALA A 442 1.98 19.77 -19.87
C ALA A 442 2.51 20.61 -21.04
N ASP A 443 3.83 20.58 -21.30
CA ASP A 443 4.45 21.32 -22.41
C ASP A 443 3.90 20.87 -23.78
N ARG A 444 3.63 19.57 -23.96
CA ARG A 444 3.01 19.07 -25.21
C ARG A 444 1.59 19.59 -25.39
N ILE A 445 0.80 19.65 -24.32
CA ILE A 445 -0.57 20.17 -24.37
C ILE A 445 -0.56 21.66 -24.67
N ALA A 446 0.30 22.41 -23.99
CA ALA A 446 0.48 23.84 -24.21
C ALA A 446 0.86 24.16 -25.67
N ALA A 447 1.75 23.36 -26.26
CA ALA A 447 2.11 23.46 -27.66
C ALA A 447 0.93 23.16 -28.59
N ARG A 448 0.16 22.09 -28.33
CA ARG A 448 -1.03 21.73 -29.11
C ARG A 448 -2.11 22.80 -29.07
N LEU A 449 -2.28 23.45 -27.92
CA LEU A 449 -3.25 24.51 -27.74
C LEU A 449 -2.83 25.85 -28.36
N ASN A 450 -1.67 25.95 -29.02
CA ASN A 450 -1.14 27.22 -29.55
C ASN A 450 -1.12 28.33 -28.49
N ILE A 451 -0.79 27.99 -27.24
CA ILE A 451 -0.47 29.00 -26.23
C ILE A 451 0.76 29.71 -26.78
N ALA A 452 0.59 30.97 -27.22
CA ALA A 452 1.29 31.65 -28.32
C ALA A 452 2.84 31.69 -28.28
N ASP A 453 3.44 31.12 -27.25
CA ASP A 453 4.82 30.67 -27.26
C ASP A 453 4.91 29.62 -26.15
N ALA A 454 5.39 28.39 -26.40
CA ALA A 454 5.79 27.50 -25.30
C ALA A 454 6.79 28.23 -24.38
N ARG A 455 7.50 29.24 -24.93
CA ARG A 455 8.30 30.24 -24.20
C ARG A 455 7.49 31.16 -23.29
N THR A 456 6.26 31.55 -23.63
CA THR A 456 5.35 32.35 -22.79
C THR A 456 4.82 31.51 -21.65
N PHE A 457 4.48 30.24 -21.89
CA PHE A 457 4.16 29.30 -20.82
C PHE A 457 5.38 29.06 -19.90
N GLN A 458 6.57 28.88 -20.47
CA GLN A 458 7.83 28.78 -19.73
C GLN A 458 8.21 30.08 -18.99
N ALA A 459 7.94 31.26 -19.57
CA ALA A 459 8.22 32.57 -19.00
C ALA A 459 7.22 32.91 -17.88
N LEU A 460 5.94 32.59 -18.06
CA LEU A 460 4.91 32.69 -17.03
C LEU A 460 5.24 31.73 -15.87
N ARG A 461 5.65 30.50 -16.18
CA ARG A 461 6.21 29.54 -15.20
C ARG A 461 7.43 30.10 -14.47
N ALA A 462 8.35 30.76 -15.17
CA ALA A 462 9.53 31.37 -14.57
C ALA A 462 9.18 32.59 -13.70
N ALA A 463 8.20 33.40 -14.11
CA ALA A 463 7.70 34.56 -13.37
C ALA A 463 6.93 34.16 -12.10
N VAL A 464 6.10 33.12 -12.20
CA VAL A 464 5.40 32.48 -11.07
C VAL A 464 6.40 31.85 -10.10
N ARG A 465 7.40 31.10 -10.60
CA ARG A 465 8.47 30.54 -9.75
C ARG A 465 9.24 31.64 -9.02
N ARG A 466 9.54 32.77 -9.68
CA ARG A 466 10.21 33.93 -9.06
C ARG A 466 9.37 34.64 -8.00
N THR A 467 8.05 34.57 -8.07
CA THR A 467 7.15 35.19 -7.07
C THR A 467 6.86 34.28 -5.87
N LEU A 468 7.19 32.99 -5.94
CA LEU A 468 6.86 31.98 -4.91
C LEU A 468 8.07 31.43 -4.12
N THR A 469 9.31 31.85 -4.41
CA THR A 469 10.51 31.45 -3.66
C THR A 469 11.19 32.63 -2.97
N PRO A 470 11.44 32.58 -1.64
CA PRO A 470 12.44 33.44 -1.00
C PRO A 470 13.82 33.09 -1.54
N GLU A 471 14.62 34.11 -1.90
CA GLU A 471 15.96 33.94 -2.47
C GLU A 471 16.88 33.13 -1.54
N GLY A 472 17.53 32.10 -2.11
CA GLY A 472 18.72 31.46 -1.57
C GLY A 472 19.79 31.42 -2.67
N PRO A 473 21.08 31.69 -2.38
CA PRO A 473 22.05 31.96 -3.42
C PRO A 473 22.44 30.69 -4.19
N LEU A 474 22.49 30.84 -5.52
CA LEU A 474 22.96 29.86 -6.48
C LEU A 474 24.40 29.43 -6.16
N ARG A 475 24.61 28.14 -5.91
CA ARG A 475 25.93 27.51 -5.99
C ARG A 475 26.08 26.86 -7.35
N ASP A 476 26.92 27.48 -8.16
CA ASP A 476 27.47 26.97 -9.40
C ASP A 476 28.44 25.80 -9.11
N GLY A 477 28.45 24.78 -9.97
CA GLY A 477 29.42 23.68 -9.85
C GLY A 477 28.98 22.33 -10.40
N SER A 478 28.60 22.26 -11.67
CA SER A 478 28.46 20.98 -12.39
C SER A 478 29.85 20.36 -12.64
N SER A 479 30.17 19.30 -11.89
CA SER A 479 31.34 18.44 -12.09
C SER A 479 31.18 17.54 -13.32
N ALA A 480 32.21 17.53 -14.16
CA ALA A 480 32.32 16.78 -15.40
C ALA A 480 32.25 15.25 -15.21
N ALA A 481 31.59 14.57 -16.14
CA ALA A 481 31.50 13.12 -16.23
C ALA A 481 32.89 12.47 -16.40
N LEU A 482 33.19 11.46 -15.58
CA LEU A 482 34.43 10.66 -15.64
C LEU A 482 34.40 9.65 -16.80
N ALA A 483 35.56 9.41 -17.41
CA ALA A 483 35.78 8.50 -18.54
C ALA A 483 35.41 7.02 -18.25
N PRO A 484 34.99 6.24 -19.27
CA PRO A 484 34.35 4.91 -19.13
C PRO A 484 35.20 3.79 -18.49
N SER A 485 36.54 3.88 -18.48
CA SER A 485 37.40 2.88 -17.83
C SER A 485 37.40 3.00 -16.30
N ARG A 486 37.23 4.21 -15.76
CA ARG A 486 37.14 4.46 -14.30
C ARG A 486 35.80 4.02 -13.72
N ALA A 487 34.71 4.09 -14.50
CA ALA A 487 33.39 3.59 -14.11
C ALA A 487 33.39 2.05 -13.92
N ARG A 488 33.87 1.30 -14.92
CA ARG A 488 33.93 -0.18 -14.87
C ARG A 488 34.75 -0.75 -13.71
N SER A 489 35.84 -0.08 -13.33
CA SER A 489 36.68 -0.50 -12.19
C SER A 489 36.02 -0.19 -10.83
N ARG A 490 35.16 0.82 -10.78
CA ARG A 490 34.36 1.14 -9.58
C ARG A 490 33.24 0.10 -9.39
N ASP A 491 32.58 -0.29 -10.47
CA ASP A 491 31.52 -1.30 -10.45
C ASP A 491 32.06 -2.68 -10.02
N ARG A 492 33.18 -3.13 -10.59
CA ARG A 492 33.79 -4.42 -10.24
C ARG A 492 34.20 -4.53 -8.76
N ARG A 493 34.70 -3.44 -8.16
CA ARG A 493 35.06 -3.43 -6.72
C ARG A 493 33.82 -3.48 -5.84
N HIS A 494 32.75 -2.81 -6.25
CA HIS A 494 31.47 -2.86 -5.55
C HIS A 494 30.85 -4.26 -5.59
N GLU A 495 30.88 -4.93 -6.75
CA GLU A 495 30.41 -6.32 -6.91
C GLU A 495 31.17 -7.29 -5.99
N ILE A 496 32.51 -7.22 -5.96
CA ILE A 496 33.32 -8.04 -5.05
C ILE A 496 33.00 -7.71 -3.58
N GLY A 497 32.79 -6.43 -3.26
CA GLY A 497 32.38 -5.99 -1.94
C GLY A 497 31.03 -6.57 -1.51
N LEU A 498 30.06 -6.67 -2.43
CA LEU A 498 28.78 -7.32 -2.17
C LEU A 498 28.95 -8.82 -1.90
N GLU A 499 29.77 -9.55 -2.67
CA GLU A 499 30.01 -10.97 -2.40
C GLU A 499 30.71 -11.21 -1.04
N ILE A 500 31.64 -10.33 -0.65
CA ILE A 500 32.24 -10.34 0.70
C ILE A 500 31.16 -10.17 1.77
N LEU A 501 30.27 -9.18 1.62
CA LEU A 501 29.13 -9.01 2.54
C LEU A 501 28.21 -10.22 2.52
N GLY A 502 27.99 -10.84 1.36
CA GLY A 502 27.18 -12.03 1.19
C GLY A 502 27.69 -13.22 2.00
N ALA A 503 29.01 -13.41 2.07
CA ALA A 503 29.61 -14.44 2.91
C ALA A 503 29.31 -14.22 4.40
N PHE A 504 29.41 -12.98 4.89
CA PHE A 504 29.05 -12.64 6.27
C PHE A 504 27.55 -12.76 6.56
N LEU A 505 26.69 -12.48 5.58
CA LEU A 505 25.25 -12.68 5.71
C LEU A 505 24.86 -14.16 5.73
N ASP A 506 25.59 -15.02 5.01
CA ASP A 506 25.38 -16.47 5.05
C ASP A 506 25.88 -17.06 6.38
N PHE A 507 27.02 -16.58 6.87
CA PHE A 507 27.76 -17.07 8.04
C PHE A 507 28.41 -15.91 8.83
N PRO A 508 27.71 -15.33 9.81
CA PRO A 508 28.19 -14.19 10.59
C PRO A 508 29.48 -14.48 11.37
N GLU A 509 29.72 -15.73 11.76
CA GLU A 509 30.95 -16.15 12.45
C GLU A 509 32.23 -15.91 11.64
N LEU A 510 32.13 -15.75 10.32
CA LEU A 510 33.28 -15.42 9.46
C LEU A 510 33.82 -14.00 9.71
N ILE A 511 33.05 -13.12 10.36
CA ILE A 511 33.48 -11.76 10.70
C ILE A 511 34.72 -11.79 11.61
N GLU A 512 34.78 -12.72 12.57
CA GLU A 512 35.95 -12.89 13.46
C GLU A 512 37.17 -13.40 12.70
N GLN A 513 36.95 -14.28 11.72
CA GLN A 513 38.02 -14.92 10.94
C GLN A 513 38.62 -13.98 9.88
N ALA A 514 37.87 -12.98 9.43
CA ALA A 514 38.27 -12.05 8.38
C ALA A 514 39.24 -10.95 8.83
N GLY A 515 39.25 -10.63 10.14
CA GLY A 515 40.12 -9.62 10.73
C GLY A 515 39.83 -8.16 10.30
N ASP A 516 40.64 -7.22 10.79
CA ASP A 516 40.47 -5.78 10.53
C ASP A 516 40.75 -5.38 9.08
N GLU A 517 41.48 -6.21 8.34
CA GLU A 517 42.00 -5.90 7.01
C GLU A 517 40.88 -5.76 5.97
N VAL A 518 39.78 -6.50 6.10
CA VAL A 518 38.63 -6.40 5.18
C VAL A 518 37.99 -5.01 5.22
N GLY A 519 37.90 -4.40 6.40
CA GLY A 519 37.34 -3.06 6.57
C GLY A 519 38.16 -1.98 5.85
N MET A 520 39.47 -2.19 5.69
CA MET A 520 40.36 -1.25 4.98
C MET A 520 40.26 -1.39 3.44
N LEU A 521 39.73 -2.50 2.94
CA LEU A 521 39.63 -2.80 1.52
C LEU A 521 38.29 -2.40 0.91
N LEU A 522 37.21 -2.44 1.70
CA LEU A 522 35.87 -2.05 1.27
C LEU A 522 35.74 -0.53 1.14
N GLU A 523 34.90 -0.07 0.21
CA GLU A 523 34.63 1.35 -0.02
C GLU A 523 33.12 1.64 -0.04
N GLY A 524 32.74 2.89 0.24
CA GLY A 524 31.35 3.37 0.15
C GLY A 524 30.37 2.58 1.01
N ASP A 525 29.20 2.26 0.45
CA ASP A 525 28.12 1.57 1.18
C ASP A 525 28.53 0.17 1.67
N THR A 526 29.46 -0.50 0.97
CA THR A 526 29.92 -1.83 1.38
C THR A 526 30.78 -1.79 2.64
N ALA A 527 31.57 -0.73 2.83
CA ALA A 527 32.34 -0.51 4.04
C ALA A 527 31.42 -0.19 5.24
N VAL A 528 30.42 0.66 5.01
CA VAL A 528 29.42 1.01 6.04
C VAL A 528 28.62 -0.23 6.47
N ALA A 529 28.19 -1.05 5.51
CA ALA A 529 27.52 -2.31 5.79
C ALA A 529 28.40 -3.29 6.60
N TYR A 530 29.68 -3.43 6.23
CA TYR A 530 30.61 -4.28 6.99
C TYR A 530 30.79 -3.79 8.43
N ALA A 531 30.95 -2.48 8.64
CA ALA A 531 31.05 -1.90 9.98
C ALA A 531 29.79 -2.18 10.82
N ALA A 532 28.60 -2.06 10.23
CA ALA A 532 27.35 -2.38 10.90
C ALA A 532 27.23 -3.88 11.26
N LEU A 533 27.65 -4.77 10.35
CA LEU A 533 27.70 -6.22 10.59
C LEU A 533 28.64 -6.56 11.74
N ARG A 534 29.84 -5.98 11.74
CA ARG A 534 30.85 -6.20 12.79
C ARG A 534 30.38 -5.68 14.15
N GLN A 535 29.88 -4.44 14.21
CA GLN A 535 29.39 -3.85 15.46
C GLN A 535 28.26 -4.69 16.06
N ALA A 536 27.37 -5.22 15.22
CA ALA A 536 26.31 -6.10 15.68
C ALA A 536 26.84 -7.45 16.14
N HIS A 537 27.80 -8.05 15.44
CA HIS A 537 28.45 -9.28 15.86
C HIS A 537 29.11 -9.13 17.24
N GLU A 538 29.85 -8.05 17.46
CA GLU A 538 30.46 -7.70 18.75
C GLU A 538 29.43 -7.50 19.88
N ALA A 539 28.23 -7.02 19.52
CA ALA A 539 27.11 -6.84 20.45
C ALA A 539 26.30 -8.13 20.72
N GLY A 540 26.78 -9.30 20.27
CA GLY A 540 26.09 -10.59 20.44
C GLY A 540 25.19 -10.99 19.27
N GLY A 541 25.32 -10.34 18.11
CA GLY A 541 24.60 -10.65 16.87
C GLY A 541 23.33 -9.81 16.66
N PHE A 542 22.52 -10.25 15.69
CA PHE A 542 21.21 -9.65 15.39
C PHE A 542 20.08 -10.54 15.92
N LEU A 543 19.04 -9.93 16.47
CA LEU A 543 17.87 -10.64 16.99
C LEU A 543 17.02 -11.25 15.86
N ASN A 544 16.91 -10.57 14.73
CA ASN A 544 16.20 -11.03 13.53
C ASN A 544 16.69 -10.29 12.26
N ALA A 545 16.20 -10.72 11.09
CA ALA A 545 16.58 -10.16 9.79
C ALA A 545 16.14 -8.70 9.58
N GLU A 546 15.01 -8.25 10.14
CA GLU A 546 14.55 -6.86 10.01
C GLU A 546 15.42 -5.90 10.83
N ASP A 547 15.83 -6.30 12.04
CA ASP A 547 16.75 -5.50 12.87
C ASP A 547 18.13 -5.36 12.21
N LEU A 548 18.57 -6.40 11.49
CA LEU A 548 19.77 -6.35 10.66
C LEU A 548 19.59 -5.34 9.51
N LEU A 549 18.52 -5.45 8.74
CA LEU A 549 18.25 -4.58 7.60
C LEU A 549 18.15 -3.10 8.02
N ALA A 550 17.55 -2.82 9.18
CA ALA A 550 17.44 -1.46 9.71
C ALA A 550 18.80 -0.79 10.00
N LYS A 551 19.85 -1.59 10.28
CA LYS A 551 21.21 -1.10 10.52
C LYS A 551 22.06 -1.01 9.25
N LEU A 552 21.64 -1.66 8.17
CA LEU A 552 22.35 -1.62 6.88
C LEU A 552 21.99 -0.36 6.08
N PRO A 553 22.92 0.17 5.27
CA PRO A 553 22.63 1.30 4.39
C PRO A 553 21.63 0.92 3.29
N ALA A 554 20.74 1.84 2.93
CA ALA A 554 19.64 1.60 1.99
C ALA A 554 20.06 0.98 0.63
N PRO A 555 21.21 1.37 0.01
CA PRO A 555 21.67 0.75 -1.23
C PRO A 555 21.95 -0.76 -1.13
N ILE A 556 22.23 -1.28 0.07
CA ILE A 556 22.55 -2.70 0.31
C ILE A 556 21.29 -3.53 0.57
N HIS A 557 20.15 -2.91 0.87
CA HIS A 557 18.94 -3.62 1.30
C HIS A 557 18.45 -4.65 0.29
N ALA A 558 18.45 -4.33 -1.00
CA ALA A 558 17.99 -5.26 -2.04
C ALA A 558 18.85 -6.54 -2.07
N PHE A 559 20.17 -6.37 -2.03
CA PHE A 559 21.12 -7.48 -1.96
C PHE A 559 20.94 -8.29 -0.67
N ALA A 560 20.89 -7.61 0.48
CA ALA A 560 20.78 -8.27 1.77
C ALA A 560 19.48 -9.08 1.92
N ARG A 561 18.34 -8.53 1.50
CA ARG A 561 17.04 -9.24 1.52
C ARG A 561 17.08 -10.53 0.70
N ALA A 562 17.59 -10.43 -0.52
CA ALA A 562 17.74 -11.58 -1.40
C ALA A 562 18.65 -12.65 -0.76
N ARG A 563 19.79 -12.23 -0.21
CA ARG A 563 20.77 -13.15 0.39
C ARG A 563 20.27 -13.81 1.68
N LEU A 564 19.59 -13.07 2.55
CA LEU A 564 19.01 -13.60 3.79
C LEU A 564 17.92 -14.63 3.53
N ALA A 565 17.10 -14.41 2.50
CA ALA A 565 16.05 -15.36 2.13
C ALA A 565 16.58 -16.56 1.34
N ALA A 566 17.65 -16.39 0.56
CA ALA A 566 18.28 -17.44 -0.23
C ALA A 566 19.82 -17.40 -0.09
N PRO A 567 20.37 -17.96 1.00
CA PRO A 567 21.82 -18.08 1.18
C PRO A 567 22.46 -18.85 0.02
N LYS A 568 23.62 -18.39 -0.46
CA LYS A 568 24.34 -19.04 -1.57
C LYS A 568 25.07 -20.29 -1.07
N HIS A 569 25.69 -20.19 0.10
CA HIS A 569 26.52 -21.26 0.65
C HIS A 569 25.75 -22.10 1.68
N GLN A 570 25.95 -23.41 1.59
CA GLN A 570 25.39 -24.38 2.54
C GLN A 570 26.33 -24.63 3.72
N ARG A 571 27.65 -24.45 3.53
CA ARG A 571 28.68 -24.69 4.54
C ARG A 571 29.57 -23.46 4.70
N SER A 572 30.02 -23.21 5.92
CA SER A 572 30.87 -22.08 6.29
C SER A 572 32.24 -22.13 5.57
N GLU A 573 32.78 -23.34 5.34
CA GLU A 573 34.04 -23.56 4.60
C GLU A 573 33.99 -23.04 3.14
N ASP A 574 32.86 -23.26 2.46
CA ASP A 574 32.66 -22.83 1.08
C ASP A 574 32.58 -21.29 1.01
N ALA A 575 31.86 -20.70 1.97
CA ALA A 575 31.76 -19.24 2.10
C ALA A 575 33.10 -18.61 2.47
N TYR A 576 33.89 -19.23 3.35
CA TYR A 576 35.23 -18.77 3.73
C TYR A 576 36.20 -18.82 2.55
N THR A 577 36.12 -19.86 1.73
CA THR A 577 36.95 -19.99 0.53
C THR A 577 36.66 -18.86 -0.46
N GLU A 578 35.38 -18.59 -0.71
CA GLU A 578 34.96 -17.48 -1.58
C GLU A 578 35.34 -16.12 -0.98
N LEU A 579 35.08 -15.89 0.30
CA LEU A 579 35.49 -14.69 1.04
C LEU A 579 36.99 -14.43 0.87
N SER A 580 37.81 -15.45 1.14
CA SER A 580 39.27 -15.35 1.02
C SER A 580 39.74 -15.06 -0.40
N GLY A 581 39.07 -15.64 -1.41
CA GLY A 581 39.31 -15.33 -2.82
C GLY A 581 38.98 -13.88 -3.16
N ASN A 582 37.79 -13.41 -2.76
CA ASN A 582 37.31 -12.05 -3.02
C ASN A 582 38.16 -10.98 -2.31
N VAL A 583 38.59 -11.22 -1.06
CA VAL A 583 39.50 -10.33 -0.32
C VAL A 583 40.83 -10.20 -1.03
N ARG A 584 41.42 -11.30 -1.53
CA ARG A 584 42.66 -11.25 -2.32
C ARG A 584 42.48 -10.45 -3.60
N GLN A 585 41.41 -10.70 -4.35
CA GLN A 585 41.12 -9.99 -5.59
C GLN A 585 40.91 -8.48 -5.35
N LEU A 586 40.18 -8.12 -4.28
CA LEU A 586 39.95 -6.73 -3.92
C LEU A 586 41.26 -6.03 -3.52
N ARG A 587 42.12 -6.71 -2.76
CA ARG A 587 43.45 -6.21 -2.40
C ARG A 587 44.32 -5.92 -3.62
N ALA A 588 44.34 -6.83 -4.60
CA ALA A 588 45.07 -6.63 -5.84
C ALA A 588 44.56 -5.38 -6.61
N LEU A 589 43.24 -5.18 -6.66
CA LEU A 589 42.63 -4.01 -7.29
C LEU A 589 42.97 -2.69 -6.56
N VAL A 590 42.95 -2.69 -5.22
CA VAL A 590 43.33 -1.51 -4.41
C VAL A 590 44.80 -1.15 -4.64
N LEU A 591 45.71 -2.14 -4.56
CA LEU A 591 47.14 -1.92 -4.81
C LEU A 591 47.42 -1.43 -6.24
N SER A 592 46.68 -1.95 -7.24
CA SER A 592 46.79 -1.48 -8.61
C SER A 592 46.34 -0.02 -8.76
N ARG A 593 45.25 0.39 -8.07
CA ARG A 593 44.78 1.77 -8.09
C ARG A 593 45.79 2.71 -7.45
N GLU A 594 46.28 2.37 -6.25
CA GLU A 594 47.30 3.16 -5.57
C GLU A 594 48.56 3.35 -6.42
N LYS A 595 48.99 2.30 -7.12
CA LYS A 595 50.10 2.38 -8.06
C LYS A 595 49.80 3.36 -9.20
N MET A 596 48.61 3.32 -9.78
CA MET A 596 48.24 4.27 -10.85
C MET A 596 48.18 5.71 -10.35
N THR A 597 47.68 5.97 -9.14
CA THR A 597 47.65 7.32 -8.57
C THR A 597 49.05 7.90 -8.46
N VAL A 598 50.02 7.12 -7.95
CA VAL A 598 51.42 7.54 -7.86
C VAL A 598 52.03 7.78 -9.25
N VAL A 599 51.64 7.00 -10.27
CA VAL A 599 52.07 7.23 -11.66
C VAL A 599 51.48 8.54 -12.21
N GLU A 600 50.21 8.84 -11.96
CA GLU A 600 49.57 10.10 -12.37
C GLU A 600 50.22 11.31 -11.68
N GLU A 601 50.52 11.21 -10.38
CA GLU A 601 51.23 12.24 -9.61
C GLU A 601 52.67 12.43 -10.11
N LEU A 602 53.36 11.34 -10.45
CA LEU A 602 54.70 11.39 -11.03
C LEU A 602 54.68 12.11 -12.39
N GLU A 603 53.70 11.82 -13.24
CA GLU A 603 53.52 12.53 -14.52
C GLU A 603 53.18 14.01 -14.32
N ARG A 604 52.46 14.36 -13.24
CA ARG A 604 52.17 15.75 -12.89
C ARG A 604 53.43 16.48 -12.40
N ALA A 605 54.21 15.86 -11.51
CA ALA A 605 55.47 16.41 -10.99
C ALA A 605 56.51 16.61 -12.11
N LYS A 606 56.57 15.70 -13.09
CA LYS A 606 57.39 15.87 -14.30
C LYS A 606 57.00 17.11 -15.11
N ARG A 607 55.70 17.42 -15.23
CA ARG A 607 55.22 18.61 -15.97
C ARG A 607 55.50 19.92 -15.25
N THR A 608 55.53 19.92 -13.91
CA THR A 608 55.81 21.11 -13.10
C THR A 608 57.30 21.32 -12.80
N GLY A 609 58.17 20.38 -13.20
CA GLY A 609 59.63 20.48 -13.03
C GLY A 609 60.11 20.28 -11.59
N ASN A 610 59.30 19.67 -10.72
CA ASN A 610 59.65 19.46 -9.32
C ASN A 610 60.48 18.17 -9.14
N PHE A 611 61.82 18.28 -9.21
CA PHE A 611 62.74 17.14 -9.17
C PHE A 611 62.74 16.38 -7.82
N GLU A 612 62.59 17.08 -6.69
CA GLU A 612 62.55 16.43 -5.37
C GLU A 612 61.29 15.56 -5.21
N GLU A 613 60.15 16.09 -5.63
CA GLU A 613 58.87 15.38 -5.62
C GLU A 613 58.89 14.18 -6.59
N GLN A 614 59.52 14.33 -7.75
CA GLN A 614 59.72 13.24 -8.71
C GLN A 614 60.54 12.09 -8.11
N GLN A 615 61.65 12.39 -7.41
CA GLN A 615 62.51 11.37 -6.81
C GLN A 615 61.81 10.62 -5.66
N ALA A 616 61.01 11.34 -4.86
CA ALA A 616 60.19 10.75 -3.80
C ALA A 616 59.11 9.81 -4.36
N LEU A 617 58.36 10.24 -5.38
CA LEU A 617 57.30 9.46 -6.03
C LEU A 617 57.86 8.22 -6.76
N LEU A 618 59.05 8.30 -7.34
CA LEU A 618 59.72 7.15 -7.96
C LEU A 618 60.05 6.06 -6.90
N GLY A 619 60.56 6.48 -5.74
CA GLY A 619 60.84 5.58 -4.62
C GLY A 619 59.57 4.95 -4.04
N GLU A 620 58.47 5.71 -3.98
CA GLU A 620 57.15 5.18 -3.62
C GLU A 620 56.64 4.15 -4.63
N LEU A 621 56.76 4.44 -5.93
CA LEU A 621 56.34 3.53 -7.00
C LEU A 621 57.06 2.18 -6.94
N PHE A 622 58.38 2.17 -6.68
CA PHE A 622 59.16 0.94 -6.50
C PHE A 622 58.71 0.13 -5.27
N ARG A 623 58.43 0.80 -4.15
CA ARG A 623 57.90 0.16 -2.94
C ARG A 623 56.54 -0.48 -3.19
N LYS A 624 55.62 0.23 -3.86
CA LYS A 624 54.29 -0.29 -4.22
C LYS A 624 54.37 -1.42 -5.25
N ALA A 625 55.26 -1.34 -6.22
CA ALA A 625 55.49 -2.41 -7.20
C ALA A 625 55.98 -3.72 -6.55
N ARG A 626 56.84 -3.62 -5.52
CA ARG A 626 57.26 -4.80 -4.73
C ARG A 626 56.09 -5.42 -3.95
N ARG A 627 55.24 -4.61 -3.31
CA ARG A 627 54.03 -5.09 -2.59
C ARG A 627 53.04 -5.76 -3.54
N HIS A 628 52.79 -5.18 -4.70
CA HIS A 628 51.92 -5.75 -5.73
C HIS A 628 52.48 -7.08 -6.27
N LYS A 629 53.80 -7.18 -6.47
CA LYS A 629 54.44 -8.44 -6.92
C LYS A 629 54.34 -9.54 -5.86
N ALA A 630 54.50 -9.19 -4.58
CA ALA A 630 54.31 -10.12 -3.47
C ALA A 630 52.86 -10.66 -3.39
N SER A 631 51.87 -9.78 -3.56
CA SER A 631 50.45 -10.16 -3.61
C SER A 631 50.11 -11.04 -4.83
N ALA A 632 50.78 -10.84 -5.97
CA ALA A 632 50.57 -11.62 -7.20
C ALA A 632 51.36 -12.94 -7.24
N SER A 633 52.39 -13.11 -6.40
CA SER A 633 53.07 -14.40 -6.21
C SER A 633 52.25 -15.37 -5.36
N ASP A 634 51.43 -14.86 -4.43
CA ASP A 634 50.41 -15.66 -3.71
C ASP A 634 49.32 -16.19 -4.66
N GLU A 635 49.03 -15.49 -5.77
CA GLU A 635 48.07 -15.96 -6.80
C GLU A 635 48.60 -17.17 -7.59
N ARG A 636 49.92 -17.35 -7.70
CA ARG A 636 50.52 -18.46 -8.46
C ARG A 636 50.96 -19.65 -7.60
N GLY A 637 51.15 -19.45 -6.30
CA GLY A 637 51.62 -20.50 -5.37
C GLY A 637 50.57 -21.54 -4.96
N GLN A 638 49.28 -21.28 -5.17
CA GLN A 638 48.18 -22.18 -4.75
C GLN A 638 47.45 -22.89 -5.91
N GLY A 639 47.82 -22.62 -7.16
CA GLY A 639 47.25 -23.29 -8.34
C GLY A 639 47.94 -24.60 -8.71
N GLY A 640 48.84 -25.13 -7.88
CA GLY A 640 49.73 -26.24 -8.24
C GLY A 640 50.01 -27.20 -7.09
N ILE A 641 48.99 -27.67 -6.38
CA ILE A 641 49.07 -28.90 -5.58
C ILE A 641 47.69 -29.59 -5.63
N GLN A 642 47.40 -30.27 -6.73
CA GLN A 642 46.45 -31.39 -6.81
C GLN A 642 46.76 -32.16 -8.11
N GLU A 643 47.86 -32.91 -8.07
CA GLU A 643 48.09 -34.09 -8.92
C GLU A 643 49.23 -34.90 -8.29
N SER A 644 48.85 -35.75 -7.33
CA SER A 644 49.55 -36.99 -6.96
C SER A 644 48.64 -37.78 -6.02
#